data_AF-A0A1D6PC27-F1
#
_entry.id   AF-A0A1D6PC27-F1
#
_cell.length_a   1.000
_cell.length_b   1.000
_cell.length_c   1.000
_cell.angle_alpha   90.00
_cell.angle_beta   90.00
_cell.angle_gamma   90.00
#
_symmetry.space_group_name_H-M   'P 1'
#
loop_
_entity.id
_entity.type
_entity.pdbx_description
1 polymer ?
#
loop_
_entity_poly.entity_id
_entity_poly.type
_entity_poly.pdbx_seq_one_letter_code
_entity_poly.pdbx_strand_id
1 'polypeptide(L)'
;MLDMQKRRVRLLLFITGILALSMTAEKSRELVGKEAASKSGQSTFMNCFDKGSGSLACTSKEGVKLYVNNIRSAHLEMVRQRAMGKALADAVAEGLTPSEAAKQAQKVSAKATKIAARQANRILGPIISCGWDFFEAMYSGGSMMEGFLRGTGTLFGTYVGGFHGEERFGKLGYLAGSHVGSWGGGRIGLMIYDVISGLKYMFMSVQPNNSFPTATVAATTSMEAQNVEVAALVQKIAALHAAIAKLPSLSPSPDVNALFTSLVMACVPPSPVDVTKLSPDGQRMREELIRLCSDAEGHLEAHYADMLAAFDNPLDHLGRFPYFSNYIDLSKLEFDLLVRYILGLAPSRVAFVGSGPLPFSSLVLAARHLPNTLFDNYDRCGAANDRARKLVRADKDLNARMSFHTVDVANMTDELDKYDVVFLAALVGMAAEDKAKVVAHLGRHMTDGAALVVRSAHGARAFLYPIVDPEDIRRGGFDVLAVYHPDNEVVNSVIIALEKSRELVGKEAASKSGQSTFMNCFDKGSSRLASTSKEGVKLYVNNIRSAHLEMVRQRTMGKALADDVAEGLTSEATKQAHKVCAKATNIAAPQANRILGPIISCGWDFFEAMYSGGSMMGGFLRGTGALFGTYVGGFLARSSYHQLRLAHSNSFPTATVATTTSMEAQNGEVAALVQKIAGLHAAIAKLPSLSPSPDVNALFTSLVMACVPPSPVDVTKLSPDGQRMREELIRLCSDAEGHLEAHYADMLAAFDNPLDHLGRFPYFSNYIDLSKLEFDLLVRYIPGLAPSRVAFVGSGPLPFSSLVLAARHLPNTLFDNYDRCGAANDRARKLVHADKDLNARMSFHTVDVANMTDELGKYDVVFLAALVGMAAEDKAKVVAHLGRHMADGAALVVRSAHGARAFLYPIVDPEDIRRGGFDVLAVYHPDNEVVNSVIIARKMDAHAKGLQNGHAHARGTVPIVSPPCKCCKMEANTLQKREEMATMTELSI
;
A
#
# COMPACT_ATOMS: atom_id res chain seq x y z
N MET A 1 -1.46 19.30 -53.95
CA MET A 1 -1.32 18.65 -52.63
C MET A 1 -0.95 19.70 -51.60
N LEU A 2 -1.72 19.84 -50.53
CA LEU A 2 -1.35 20.73 -49.41
C LEU A 2 -0.13 20.14 -48.70
N ASP A 3 0.91 20.95 -48.53
CA ASP A 3 2.08 20.61 -47.72
C ASP A 3 1.72 20.68 -46.22
N MET A 4 1.39 19.51 -45.67
CA MET A 4 0.94 19.31 -44.29
C MET A 4 2.00 19.69 -43.23
N GLN A 5 3.25 19.95 -43.62
CA GLN A 5 4.30 20.32 -42.68
C GLN A 5 4.36 21.82 -42.35
N LYS A 6 3.72 22.69 -43.15
CA LYS A 6 3.75 24.15 -42.89
C LYS A 6 2.93 24.52 -41.65
N ARG A 7 3.55 25.28 -40.72
CA ARG A 7 2.94 25.73 -39.45
C ARG A 7 1.60 26.47 -39.64
N ARG A 8 1.46 27.24 -40.74
CA ARG A 8 0.21 27.92 -41.10
C ARG A 8 -0.91 26.95 -41.54
N VAL A 9 -0.55 25.86 -42.23
CA VAL A 9 -1.50 24.81 -42.66
C VAL A 9 -1.98 24.01 -41.45
N ARG A 10 -1.08 23.64 -40.52
CA ARG A 10 -1.45 22.98 -39.26
C ARG A 10 -2.36 23.85 -38.38
N LEU A 11 -2.08 25.15 -38.30
CA LEU A 11 -2.94 26.09 -37.56
C LEU A 11 -4.33 26.22 -38.21
N LEU A 12 -4.39 26.31 -39.55
CA LEU A 12 -5.66 26.34 -40.28
C LEU A 12 -6.47 25.06 -40.05
N LEU A 13 -5.86 23.88 -40.17
CA LEU A 13 -6.50 22.60 -39.91
C LEU A 13 -7.01 22.47 -38.46
N PHE A 14 -6.23 22.96 -37.49
CA PHE A 14 -6.62 22.98 -36.08
C PHE A 14 -7.84 23.89 -35.84
N ILE A 15 -7.84 25.09 -36.43
CA ILE A 15 -8.97 26.03 -36.35
C ILE A 15 -10.21 25.42 -37.03
N THR A 16 -10.06 24.86 -38.22
CA THR A 16 -11.17 24.18 -38.93
C THR A 16 -11.71 22.99 -38.14
N GLY A 17 -10.85 22.21 -37.48
CA GLY A 17 -11.26 21.11 -36.61
C GLY A 17 -12.06 21.57 -35.38
N ILE A 18 -11.64 22.66 -34.72
CA ILE A 18 -12.38 23.23 -33.59
C ILE A 18 -13.73 23.80 -34.04
N LEU A 19 -13.79 24.47 -35.20
CA LEU A 19 -15.04 24.98 -35.75
C LEU A 19 -16.01 23.85 -36.08
N ALA A 20 -15.53 22.79 -36.73
CA ALA A 20 -16.33 21.59 -36.99
C ALA A 20 -16.86 20.96 -35.69
N LEU A 21 -15.98 20.76 -34.69
CA LEU A 21 -16.35 20.22 -33.38
C LEU A 21 -17.40 21.11 -32.68
N SER A 22 -17.24 22.43 -32.73
CA SER A 22 -18.19 23.38 -32.14
C SER A 22 -19.56 23.28 -32.79
N MET A 23 -19.62 23.20 -34.12
CA MET A 23 -20.88 23.04 -34.86
C MET A 23 -21.55 21.69 -34.56
N THR A 24 -20.78 20.60 -34.47
CA THR A 24 -21.30 19.28 -34.11
C THR A 24 -21.82 19.26 -32.67
N ALA A 25 -21.08 19.83 -31.71
CA ALA A 25 -21.50 19.93 -30.32
C ALA A 25 -22.76 20.77 -30.13
N GLU A 26 -22.92 21.86 -30.90
CA GLU A 26 -24.15 22.67 -30.92
C GLU A 26 -25.35 21.86 -31.42
N LYS A 27 -25.20 21.13 -32.53
CA LYS A 27 -26.25 20.24 -33.04
C LYS A 27 -26.57 19.11 -32.07
N SER A 28 -25.58 18.54 -31.40
CA SER A 28 -25.79 17.53 -30.36
C SER A 28 -26.55 18.09 -29.15
N ARG A 29 -26.27 19.33 -28.72
CA ARG A 29 -27.04 19.97 -27.64
C ARG A 29 -28.48 20.25 -28.01
N GLU A 30 -28.73 20.66 -29.26
CA GLU A 30 -30.09 20.82 -29.80
C GLU A 30 -30.86 19.49 -29.83
N LEU A 31 -30.17 18.37 -30.13
CA LEU A 31 -30.75 17.03 -30.21
C LEU A 31 -31.15 16.43 -28.85
N VAL A 32 -30.34 16.62 -27.80
CA VAL A 32 -30.53 15.94 -26.49
C VAL A 32 -31.37 16.77 -25.50
N GLY A 33 -31.56 18.08 -25.76
CA GLY A 33 -32.38 18.97 -24.93
C GLY A 33 -31.64 19.57 -23.72
N LYS A 34 -32.21 20.66 -23.15
CA LYS A 34 -31.57 21.51 -22.11
C LYS A 34 -31.23 20.78 -20.79
N GLU A 35 -31.89 19.67 -20.48
CA GLU A 35 -31.66 18.93 -19.22
C GLU A 35 -30.48 17.95 -19.29
N ALA A 36 -30.07 17.54 -20.50
CA ALA A 36 -29.04 16.53 -20.74
C ALA A 36 -27.81 17.04 -21.53
N ALA A 37 -27.84 18.30 -21.98
CA ALA A 37 -26.67 19.03 -22.49
C ALA A 37 -25.68 19.39 -21.36
N SER A 38 -24.41 19.69 -21.69
CA SER A 38 -23.41 20.13 -20.70
C SER A 38 -23.93 21.30 -19.88
N LYS A 39 -23.96 21.17 -18.56
CA LYS A 39 -24.50 22.20 -17.65
C LYS A 39 -23.45 23.20 -17.18
N SER A 40 -22.18 22.86 -17.34
CA SER A 40 -21.08 23.63 -16.79
C SER A 40 -20.45 24.55 -17.85
N GLY A 41 -20.14 25.81 -17.48
CA GLY A 41 -19.55 26.83 -18.38
C GLY A 41 -20.24 28.20 -18.43
N GLN A 42 -21.27 28.44 -17.61
CA GLN A 42 -21.98 29.73 -17.47
C GLN A 42 -21.50 30.59 -16.28
N SER A 43 -20.52 30.11 -15.52
CA SER A 43 -20.05 30.72 -14.28
C SER A 43 -19.19 31.96 -14.54
N THR A 44 -19.67 33.15 -14.14
CA THR A 44 -18.88 34.40 -14.17
C THR A 44 -18.35 34.68 -12.76
N PHE A 45 -17.15 35.27 -12.63
CA PHE A 45 -16.45 35.61 -11.37
C PHE A 45 -17.31 36.25 -10.27
N MET A 46 -18.43 36.89 -10.63
CA MET A 46 -19.41 37.51 -9.73
C MET A 46 -20.14 36.53 -8.81
N ASN A 47 -20.08 35.21 -9.05
CA ASN A 47 -20.76 34.21 -8.22
C ASN A 47 -20.06 33.93 -6.87
N CYS A 48 -18.86 34.46 -6.59
CA CYS A 48 -18.28 34.35 -5.24
C CYS A 48 -18.87 35.35 -4.22
N PHE A 49 -19.80 36.23 -4.63
CA PHE A 49 -20.44 37.22 -3.75
C PHE A 49 -21.97 37.07 -3.64
N ASP A 50 -22.53 35.90 -3.93
CA ASP A 50 -23.99 35.69 -3.87
C ASP A 50 -24.56 35.42 -2.46
N LYS A 51 -23.71 35.42 -1.42
CA LYS A 51 -24.04 35.13 -0.02
C LYS A 51 -24.65 33.73 0.22
N GLY A 52 -24.43 32.77 -0.68
CA GLY A 52 -24.81 31.37 -0.55
C GLY A 52 -23.66 30.40 -0.90
N SER A 53 -23.94 29.37 -1.68
CA SER A 53 -23.03 28.27 -2.01
C SER A 53 -21.77 28.70 -2.77
N GLY A 54 -21.80 29.84 -3.47
CA GLY A 54 -20.63 30.44 -4.11
C GLY A 54 -19.54 30.87 -3.11
N SER A 55 -19.93 31.27 -1.89
CA SER A 55 -19.00 31.65 -0.82
C SER A 55 -18.34 30.43 -0.16
N LEU A 56 -19.07 29.31 -0.07
CA LEU A 56 -18.55 28.02 0.42
C LEU A 56 -17.53 27.43 -0.56
N ALA A 57 -17.82 27.48 -1.87
CA ALA A 57 -16.89 27.10 -2.93
C ALA A 57 -15.61 27.95 -2.89
N CYS A 58 -15.73 29.27 -2.66
CA CYS A 58 -14.59 30.16 -2.50
C CYS A 58 -13.76 29.86 -1.22
N THR A 59 -14.41 29.42 -0.13
CA THR A 59 -13.72 29.00 1.12
C THR A 59 -12.99 27.67 0.94
N SER A 60 -13.62 26.69 0.31
CA SER A 60 -13.00 25.40 -0.04
C SER A 60 -11.81 25.60 -0.99
N LYS A 61 -11.90 26.55 -1.92
CA LYS A 61 -10.80 26.94 -2.82
C LYS A 61 -9.57 27.47 -2.06
N GLU A 62 -9.76 28.34 -1.07
CA GLU A 62 -8.63 28.83 -0.25
C GLU A 62 -8.13 27.75 0.73
N GLY A 63 -8.99 26.84 1.20
CA GLY A 63 -8.61 25.68 2.02
C GLY A 63 -7.70 24.68 1.27
N VAL A 64 -8.06 24.31 0.04
CA VAL A 64 -7.25 23.42 -0.82
C VAL A 64 -5.92 24.08 -1.18
N LYS A 65 -5.92 25.39 -1.46
CA LYS A 65 -4.72 26.16 -1.75
C LYS A 65 -3.77 26.24 -0.54
N LEU A 66 -4.31 26.30 0.68
CA LEU A 66 -3.55 26.21 1.93
C LEU A 66 -2.95 24.81 2.14
N TYR A 67 -3.73 23.75 1.93
CA TYR A 67 -3.27 22.36 2.03
C TYR A 67 -2.12 22.06 1.06
N VAL A 68 -2.24 22.51 -0.20
CA VAL A 68 -1.18 22.35 -1.19
C VAL A 68 0.07 23.18 -0.84
N ASN A 69 -0.09 24.39 -0.32
CA ASN A 69 1.06 25.19 0.13
C ASN A 69 1.79 24.56 1.32
N ASN A 70 1.11 23.78 2.16
CA ASN A 70 1.74 23.00 3.23
C ASN A 70 2.56 21.84 2.69
N ILE A 71 2.02 21.06 1.74
CA ILE A 71 2.78 19.97 1.06
C ILE A 71 4.01 20.55 0.35
N ARG A 72 3.84 21.69 -0.32
CA ARG A 72 4.95 22.39 -0.98
C ARG A 72 6.02 22.80 0.03
N SER A 73 5.62 23.38 1.15
CA SER A 73 6.57 23.83 2.19
C SER A 73 7.35 22.66 2.79
N ALA A 74 6.70 21.51 3.02
CA ALA A 74 7.36 20.29 3.49
C ALA A 74 8.36 19.72 2.47
N HIS A 75 7.99 19.68 1.18
CA HIS A 75 8.92 19.24 0.11
C HIS A 75 10.12 20.17 -0.04
N LEU A 76 9.92 21.49 0.07
CA LEU A 76 10.99 22.48 0.00
C LEU A 76 11.97 22.36 1.18
N GLU A 77 11.47 22.09 2.38
CA GLU A 77 12.31 21.89 3.56
C GLU A 77 13.09 20.57 3.45
N MET A 78 12.49 19.50 2.95
CA MET A 78 13.19 18.23 2.71
C MET A 78 14.36 18.38 1.70
N VAL A 79 14.12 19.08 0.58
CA VAL A 79 15.18 19.37 -0.41
C VAL A 79 16.28 20.24 0.20
N ARG A 80 15.92 21.20 1.07
CA ARG A 80 16.87 22.05 1.78
C ARG A 80 17.79 21.22 2.68
N GLN A 81 17.21 20.32 3.49
CA GLN A 81 17.95 19.47 4.44
C GLN A 81 18.89 18.48 3.72
N ARG A 82 18.43 17.84 2.64
CA ARG A 82 19.27 16.93 1.85
C ARG A 82 20.43 17.64 1.15
N ALA A 83 20.17 18.79 0.54
CA ALA A 83 21.21 19.58 -0.10
C ALA A 83 22.21 20.15 0.92
N MET A 84 21.73 20.49 2.12
CA MET A 84 22.57 20.96 3.22
C MET A 84 23.45 19.84 3.78
N GLY A 85 22.89 18.65 4.04
CA GLY A 85 23.64 17.50 4.56
C GLY A 85 24.71 17.01 3.59
N LYS A 86 24.38 16.92 2.30
CA LYS A 86 25.35 16.52 1.27
C LYS A 86 26.48 17.55 1.13
N ALA A 87 26.15 18.84 1.04
CA ALA A 87 27.16 19.89 0.92
C ALA A 87 28.05 20.01 2.17
N LEU A 88 27.53 19.63 3.35
CA LEU A 88 28.31 19.58 4.59
C LEU A 88 29.27 18.38 4.58
N ALA A 89 28.81 17.20 4.15
CA ALA A 89 29.64 16.01 4.03
C ALA A 89 30.77 16.20 2.99
N ASP A 90 30.45 16.79 1.83
CA ASP A 90 31.42 17.10 0.78
C ASP A 90 32.45 18.14 1.28
N ALA A 91 32.01 19.19 1.97
CA ALA A 91 32.91 20.21 2.53
C ALA A 91 33.83 19.67 3.63
N VAL A 92 33.35 18.73 4.45
CA VAL A 92 34.18 18.04 5.46
C VAL A 92 35.20 17.12 4.80
N ALA A 93 34.83 16.43 3.72
CA ALA A 93 35.76 15.61 2.94
C ALA A 93 36.84 16.45 2.24
N GLU A 94 36.53 17.70 1.88
CA GLU A 94 37.47 18.69 1.32
C GLU A 94 38.35 19.37 2.38
N GLY A 95 38.18 19.04 3.68
CA GLY A 95 39.01 19.54 4.77
C GLY A 95 38.70 20.99 5.20
N LEU A 96 37.53 21.52 4.83
CA LEU A 96 37.11 22.88 5.23
C LEU A 96 36.88 22.98 6.74
N THR A 97 37.13 24.17 7.30
CA THR A 97 36.81 24.42 8.71
C THR A 97 35.29 24.35 8.93
N PRO A 98 34.82 23.98 10.15
CA PRO A 98 33.38 23.83 10.42
C PRO A 98 32.54 25.08 10.08
N SER A 99 33.12 26.28 10.24
CA SER A 99 32.46 27.55 9.91
C SER A 99 32.29 27.76 8.40
N GLU A 100 33.29 27.37 7.62
CA GLU A 100 33.27 27.50 6.16
C GLU A 100 32.38 26.43 5.52
N ALA A 101 32.45 25.19 6.02
CA ALA A 101 31.55 24.11 5.63
C ALA A 101 30.08 24.48 5.85
N ALA A 102 29.75 25.10 6.98
CA ALA A 102 28.39 25.56 7.27
C ALA A 102 27.91 26.67 6.31
N LYS A 103 28.78 27.64 5.98
CA LYS A 103 28.45 28.71 5.01
C LYS A 103 28.24 28.18 3.60
N GLN A 104 29.07 27.23 3.17
CA GLN A 104 28.96 26.58 1.85
C GLN A 104 27.67 25.77 1.76
N ALA A 105 27.37 24.96 2.78
CA ALA A 105 26.14 24.16 2.85
C ALA A 105 24.86 25.03 2.86
N GLN A 106 24.87 26.19 3.51
CA GLN A 106 23.75 27.15 3.46
C GLN A 106 23.55 27.74 2.07
N LYS A 107 24.63 28.10 1.36
CA LYS A 107 24.54 28.66 0.00
C LYS A 107 24.02 27.64 -1.01
N VAL A 108 24.46 26.39 -0.92
CA VAL A 108 24.04 25.29 -1.80
C VAL A 108 22.57 24.92 -1.55
N SER A 109 22.16 24.80 -0.28
CA SER A 109 20.77 24.48 0.07
C SER A 109 19.79 25.58 -0.35
N ALA A 110 20.12 26.86 -0.17
CA ALA A 110 19.28 27.97 -0.64
C ALA A 110 19.07 27.96 -2.17
N LYS A 111 20.11 27.59 -2.95
CA LYS A 111 20.01 27.47 -4.41
C LYS A 111 19.13 26.29 -4.82
N ALA A 112 19.26 25.14 -4.14
CA ALA A 112 18.46 23.94 -4.39
C ALA A 112 16.97 24.16 -4.10
N THR A 113 16.63 24.78 -2.96
CA THR A 113 15.24 25.09 -2.58
C THR A 113 14.57 26.03 -3.59
N LYS A 114 15.31 27.01 -4.14
CA LYS A 114 14.78 27.95 -5.15
C LYS A 114 14.43 27.26 -6.48
N ILE A 115 15.14 26.20 -6.86
CA ILE A 115 14.89 25.42 -8.09
C ILE A 115 13.70 24.48 -7.88
N ALA A 116 13.67 23.76 -6.75
CA ALA A 116 12.56 22.87 -6.40
C ALA A 116 11.22 23.61 -6.31
N ALA A 117 11.21 24.85 -5.78
CA ALA A 117 10.00 25.68 -5.73
C ALA A 117 9.45 26.02 -7.12
N ARG A 118 10.32 26.17 -8.13
CA ARG A 118 9.90 26.43 -9.51
C ARG A 118 9.31 25.19 -10.16
N GLN A 119 9.92 24.02 -9.95
CA GLN A 119 9.42 22.76 -10.49
C GLN A 119 8.07 22.36 -9.88
N ALA A 120 7.90 22.52 -8.57
CA ALA A 120 6.64 22.23 -7.89
C ALA A 120 5.46 23.05 -8.44
N ASN A 121 5.66 24.35 -8.69
CA ASN A 121 4.60 25.23 -9.22
C ASN A 121 4.16 24.85 -10.65
N ARG A 122 5.01 24.20 -11.46
CA ARG A 122 4.67 23.75 -12.82
C ARG A 122 3.79 22.50 -12.86
N ILE A 123 3.79 21.71 -11.79
CA ILE A 123 3.06 20.44 -11.71
C ILE A 123 1.75 20.62 -10.93
N LEU A 124 1.81 21.32 -9.80
CA LEU A 124 0.65 21.48 -8.92
C LEU A 124 -0.42 22.40 -9.51
N GLY A 125 -0.03 23.42 -10.29
CA GLY A 125 -0.98 24.38 -10.89
C GLY A 125 -2.01 23.71 -11.82
N PRO A 126 -1.60 22.98 -12.87
CA PRO A 126 -2.51 22.27 -13.77
C PRO A 126 -3.42 21.26 -13.06
N ILE A 127 -2.90 20.54 -12.05
CA ILE A 127 -3.65 19.53 -11.29
C ILE A 127 -4.77 20.19 -10.47
N ILE A 128 -4.48 21.32 -9.81
CA ILE A 128 -5.49 22.07 -9.05
C ILE A 128 -6.57 22.61 -10.00
N SER A 129 -6.18 23.15 -11.16
CA SER A 129 -7.14 23.68 -12.15
C SER A 129 -8.07 22.58 -12.68
N CYS A 130 -7.50 21.42 -13.02
CA CYS A 130 -8.23 20.22 -13.43
C CYS A 130 -9.23 19.76 -12.36
N GLY A 131 -8.78 19.67 -11.11
CA GLY A 131 -9.64 19.28 -9.99
C GLY A 131 -10.79 20.26 -9.79
N TRP A 132 -10.52 21.56 -9.90
CA TRP A 132 -11.55 22.59 -9.78
C TRP A 132 -12.62 22.49 -10.86
N ASP A 133 -12.23 22.32 -12.12
CA ASP A 133 -13.18 22.17 -13.23
C ASP A 133 -14.03 20.89 -13.14
N PHE A 134 -13.45 19.80 -12.62
CA PHE A 134 -14.20 18.59 -12.29
C PHE A 134 -15.24 18.87 -11.19
N PHE A 135 -14.84 19.52 -10.10
CA PHE A 135 -15.76 19.89 -9.01
C PHE A 135 -16.84 20.86 -9.46
N GLU A 136 -16.53 21.83 -10.32
CA GLU A 136 -17.52 22.78 -10.86
C GLU A 136 -18.60 22.07 -11.70
N ALA A 137 -18.20 21.08 -12.51
CA ALA A 137 -19.13 20.27 -13.29
C ALA A 137 -20.06 19.45 -12.40
N MET A 138 -19.51 18.80 -11.36
CA MET A 138 -20.30 18.07 -10.36
C MET A 138 -21.24 19.01 -9.59
N TYR A 139 -20.74 20.18 -9.20
CA TYR A 139 -21.50 21.18 -8.46
C TYR A 139 -22.66 21.76 -9.29
N SER A 140 -22.48 21.91 -10.60
CA SER A 140 -23.52 22.38 -11.53
C SER A 140 -24.56 21.29 -11.87
N GLY A 141 -24.54 20.15 -11.17
CA GLY A 141 -25.44 19.01 -11.41
C GLY A 141 -25.13 18.26 -12.72
N GLY A 142 -23.88 18.35 -13.18
CA GLY A 142 -23.35 17.62 -14.34
C GLY A 142 -22.99 16.17 -14.01
N SER A 143 -22.79 15.36 -15.05
CA SER A 143 -22.42 13.94 -14.87
C SER A 143 -20.94 13.76 -14.53
N MET A 144 -20.58 12.62 -13.93
CA MET A 144 -19.15 12.29 -13.71
C MET A 144 -18.33 12.31 -15.02
N MET A 145 -18.93 11.89 -16.14
CA MET A 145 -18.30 11.94 -17.46
C MET A 145 -18.09 13.39 -17.94
N GLU A 146 -19.04 14.29 -17.68
CA GLU A 146 -18.92 15.72 -17.98
C GLU A 146 -17.76 16.35 -17.20
N GLY A 147 -17.69 16.09 -15.88
CA GLY A 147 -16.60 16.57 -15.03
C GLY A 147 -15.24 16.01 -15.45
N PHE A 148 -15.19 14.73 -15.81
CA PHE A 148 -13.95 14.10 -16.24
C PHE A 148 -13.42 14.67 -17.55
N LEU A 149 -14.28 14.84 -18.56
CA LEU A 149 -13.89 15.38 -19.87
C LEU A 149 -13.51 16.86 -19.79
N ARG A 150 -14.24 17.67 -19.01
CA ARG A 150 -13.88 19.08 -18.75
C ARG A 150 -12.56 19.21 -18.00
N GLY A 151 -12.39 18.46 -16.89
CA GLY A 151 -11.17 18.47 -16.09
C GLY A 151 -9.95 18.05 -16.89
N THR A 152 -10.07 16.98 -17.69
CA THR A 152 -9.00 16.49 -18.57
C THR A 152 -8.62 17.54 -19.61
N GLY A 153 -9.61 18.17 -20.26
CA GLY A 153 -9.38 19.27 -21.19
C GLY A 153 -8.61 20.42 -20.55
N THR A 154 -9.01 20.84 -19.34
CA THR A 154 -8.32 21.88 -18.57
C THR A 154 -6.89 21.51 -18.21
N LEU A 155 -6.63 20.27 -17.81
CA LEU A 155 -5.30 19.80 -17.46
C LEU A 155 -4.33 19.94 -18.64
N PHE A 156 -4.72 19.41 -19.80
CA PHE A 156 -3.92 19.47 -21.02
C PHE A 156 -3.78 20.92 -21.52
N GLY A 157 -4.87 21.69 -21.50
CA GLY A 157 -4.84 23.09 -21.90
C GLY A 157 -3.91 23.94 -21.03
N THR A 158 -4.01 23.83 -19.70
CA THR A 158 -3.17 24.57 -18.74
C THR A 158 -1.70 24.21 -18.91
N TYR A 159 -1.40 22.92 -19.13
CA TYR A 159 -0.05 22.43 -19.35
C TYR A 159 0.54 22.96 -20.67
N VAL A 160 -0.16 22.79 -21.79
CA VAL A 160 0.31 23.20 -23.12
C VAL A 160 0.42 24.73 -23.23
N GLY A 161 -0.60 25.46 -22.75
CA GLY A 161 -0.62 26.92 -22.76
C GLY A 161 0.40 27.54 -21.82
N GLY A 162 0.55 26.99 -20.61
CA GLY A 162 1.54 27.43 -19.64
C GLY A 162 2.97 27.23 -20.14
N PHE A 163 3.27 26.06 -20.72
CA PHE A 163 4.59 25.73 -21.25
C PHE A 163 4.98 26.64 -22.43
N HIS A 164 4.12 26.77 -23.44
CA HIS A 164 4.38 27.63 -24.60
C HIS A 164 4.42 29.13 -24.25
N GLY A 165 3.62 29.55 -23.27
CA GLY A 165 3.67 30.91 -22.75
C GLY A 165 5.00 31.19 -22.04
N GLU A 166 5.49 30.25 -21.25
CA GLU A 166 6.76 30.37 -20.52
C GLU A 166 7.97 30.45 -21.44
N GLU A 167 8.03 29.62 -22.48
CA GLU A 167 9.12 29.64 -23.46
C GLU A 167 9.27 30.99 -24.15
N ARG A 168 8.15 31.70 -24.36
CA ARG A 168 8.14 32.92 -25.18
C ARG A 168 8.20 34.21 -24.36
N PHE A 169 7.68 34.22 -23.13
CA PHE A 169 7.59 35.43 -22.30
C PHE A 169 7.94 35.20 -20.83
N GLY A 170 8.59 34.08 -20.49
CA GLY A 170 9.02 33.76 -19.14
C GLY A 170 7.84 33.65 -18.16
N LYS A 171 8.03 34.06 -16.90
CA LYS A 171 7.04 33.85 -15.82
C LYS A 171 5.66 34.48 -16.10
N LEU A 172 5.64 35.66 -16.71
CA LEU A 172 4.38 36.33 -17.07
C LEU A 172 3.69 35.58 -18.22
N GLY A 173 4.48 35.02 -19.13
CA GLY A 173 4.01 34.13 -20.18
C GLY A 173 3.40 32.83 -19.66
N TYR A 174 4.03 32.18 -18.67
CA TYR A 174 3.47 30.99 -18.03
C TYR A 174 2.10 31.30 -17.42
N LEU A 175 2.00 32.40 -16.67
CA LEU A 175 0.75 32.82 -16.03
C LEU A 175 -0.35 33.05 -17.07
N ALA A 176 -0.11 33.92 -18.06
CA ALA A 176 -1.09 34.22 -19.10
C ALA A 176 -1.45 33.00 -19.96
N GLY A 177 -0.44 32.22 -20.38
CA GLY A 177 -0.61 31.04 -21.21
C GLY A 177 -1.37 29.91 -20.49
N SER A 178 -1.10 29.70 -19.20
CA SER A 178 -1.79 28.69 -18.39
C SER A 178 -3.28 29.02 -18.20
N HIS A 179 -3.62 30.29 -18.02
CA HIS A 179 -5.03 30.73 -17.92
C HIS A 179 -5.79 30.59 -19.24
N VAL A 180 -5.21 31.04 -20.36
CA VAL A 180 -5.81 30.90 -21.68
C VAL A 180 -5.92 29.42 -22.08
N GLY A 181 -4.91 28.63 -21.76
CA GLY A 181 -4.86 27.20 -21.99
C GLY A 181 -5.92 26.43 -21.19
N SER A 182 -6.03 26.69 -19.88
CA SER A 182 -7.07 26.12 -19.01
C SER A 182 -8.46 26.40 -19.58
N TRP A 183 -8.72 27.65 -19.96
CA TRP A 183 -10.02 28.07 -20.49
C TRP A 183 -10.36 27.37 -21.81
N GLY A 184 -9.41 27.33 -22.76
CA GLY A 184 -9.62 26.69 -24.06
C GLY A 184 -9.76 25.17 -23.97
N GLY A 185 -8.92 24.54 -23.14
CA GLY A 185 -8.92 23.10 -22.93
C GLY A 185 -10.21 22.59 -22.29
N GLY A 186 -10.70 23.24 -21.23
CA GLY A 186 -11.96 22.88 -20.57
C GLY A 186 -13.16 22.98 -21.52
N ARG A 187 -13.17 23.99 -22.42
CA ARG A 187 -14.21 24.16 -23.43
C ARG A 187 -14.22 23.04 -24.48
N ILE A 188 -13.05 22.59 -24.93
CA ILE A 188 -12.94 21.44 -25.85
C ILE A 188 -13.46 20.17 -25.17
N GLY A 189 -13.11 19.95 -23.89
CA GLY A 189 -13.61 18.82 -23.10
C GLY A 189 -15.14 18.76 -23.03
N LEU A 190 -15.80 19.91 -22.85
CA LEU A 190 -17.26 20.01 -22.86
C LEU A 190 -17.87 19.75 -24.24
N MET A 191 -17.26 20.27 -25.31
CA MET A 191 -17.74 20.01 -26.68
C MET A 191 -17.70 18.51 -27.03
N ILE A 192 -16.66 17.79 -26.58
CA ILE A 192 -16.55 16.34 -26.77
C ILE A 192 -17.66 15.61 -26.00
N TYR A 193 -17.94 16.02 -24.77
CA TYR A 193 -19.03 15.46 -23.98
C TYR A 193 -20.39 15.63 -24.68
N ASP A 194 -20.67 16.81 -25.22
CA ASP A 194 -21.92 17.09 -25.94
C ASP A 194 -22.09 16.17 -27.17
N VAL A 195 -21.02 15.94 -27.94
CA VAL A 195 -21.05 15.04 -29.11
C VAL A 195 -21.30 13.59 -28.72
N ILE A 196 -20.65 13.09 -27.66
CA ILE A 196 -20.86 11.73 -27.16
C ILE A 196 -22.31 11.54 -26.71
N SER A 197 -22.86 12.51 -25.99
CA SER A 197 -24.25 12.49 -25.53
C SER A 197 -25.23 12.50 -26.72
N GLY A 198 -24.96 13.30 -27.76
CA GLY A 198 -25.76 13.33 -28.99
C GLY A 198 -25.74 12.01 -29.76
N LEU A 199 -24.57 11.38 -29.90
CA LEU A 199 -24.43 10.06 -30.55
C LEU A 199 -25.20 8.99 -29.77
N LYS A 200 -25.07 8.98 -28.44
CA LYS A 200 -25.80 8.03 -27.58
C LYS A 200 -27.31 8.17 -27.74
N TYR A 201 -27.81 9.40 -27.82
CA TYR A 201 -29.24 9.66 -28.06
C TYR A 201 -29.68 9.14 -29.44
N MET A 202 -28.93 9.43 -30.52
CA MET A 202 -29.25 8.93 -31.86
C MET A 202 -29.25 7.39 -31.95
N PHE A 203 -28.31 6.71 -31.28
CA PHE A 203 -28.30 5.24 -31.23
C PHE A 203 -29.51 4.66 -30.49
N MET A 204 -30.06 5.38 -29.51
CA MET A 204 -31.25 4.96 -28.77
C MET A 204 -32.56 5.30 -29.50
N SER A 205 -32.58 6.33 -30.35
CA SER A 205 -33.77 6.77 -31.11
C SER A 205 -33.99 6.02 -32.44
N VAL A 206 -32.99 5.32 -32.98
CA VAL A 206 -33.03 4.71 -34.33
C VAL A 206 -33.43 3.22 -34.33
N GLN A 207 -33.92 2.67 -33.21
CA GLN A 207 -34.44 1.29 -33.19
C GLN A 207 -35.97 1.26 -33.34
N PRO A 208 -36.47 1.02 -34.57
CA PRO A 208 -37.49 0.00 -34.75
C PRO A 208 -36.98 -1.07 -35.73
N ASN A 209 -37.04 -2.33 -35.29
CA ASN A 209 -36.94 -3.57 -36.07
C ASN A 209 -36.04 -3.53 -37.32
N ASN A 210 -34.79 -3.96 -37.18
CA ASN A 210 -34.24 -4.99 -38.06
C ASN A 210 -32.88 -5.49 -37.57
N SER A 211 -32.77 -6.80 -37.58
CA SER A 211 -31.61 -7.62 -37.25
C SER A 211 -30.38 -7.30 -38.11
N PHE A 212 -29.24 -7.08 -37.46
CA PHE A 212 -27.91 -7.33 -38.03
C PHE A 212 -27.10 -8.25 -37.08
N PRO A 213 -26.41 -9.30 -37.56
CA PRO A 213 -26.24 -10.54 -36.77
C PRO A 213 -24.87 -10.73 -36.10
N THR A 214 -24.02 -9.72 -35.94
CA THR A 214 -22.61 -9.98 -35.56
C THR A 214 -22.25 -9.56 -34.12
N ALA A 215 -22.88 -8.53 -33.56
CA ALA A 215 -22.62 -8.09 -32.18
C ALA A 215 -23.53 -8.80 -31.15
N THR A 216 -24.76 -9.12 -31.53
CA THR A 216 -25.72 -9.79 -30.65
C THR A 216 -25.29 -11.22 -30.34
N VAL A 217 -24.73 -11.93 -31.33
CA VAL A 217 -24.25 -13.31 -31.16
C VAL A 217 -23.08 -13.37 -30.17
N ALA A 218 -22.17 -12.39 -30.19
CA ALA A 218 -21.04 -12.32 -29.26
C ALA A 218 -21.49 -12.01 -27.81
N ALA A 219 -22.49 -11.14 -27.63
CA ALA A 219 -23.03 -10.82 -26.31
C ALA A 219 -23.92 -11.95 -25.75
N THR A 220 -24.72 -12.62 -26.59
CA THR A 220 -25.47 -13.82 -26.17
C THR A 220 -24.53 -14.99 -25.91
N THR A 221 -23.50 -15.24 -26.73
CA THR A 221 -22.51 -16.29 -26.43
C THR A 221 -21.69 -15.98 -25.19
N SER A 222 -21.34 -14.72 -24.90
CA SER A 222 -20.65 -14.38 -23.64
C SER A 222 -21.56 -14.53 -22.42
N MET A 223 -22.84 -14.18 -22.54
CA MET A 223 -23.81 -14.30 -21.44
C MET A 223 -24.23 -15.76 -21.21
N GLU A 224 -24.36 -16.56 -22.27
CA GLU A 224 -24.57 -18.01 -22.21
C GLU A 224 -23.36 -18.71 -21.61
N ALA A 225 -22.13 -18.35 -22.02
CA ALA A 225 -20.90 -18.90 -21.44
C ALA A 225 -20.77 -18.60 -19.94
N GLN A 226 -21.07 -17.36 -19.51
CA GLN A 226 -21.10 -17.00 -18.10
C GLN A 226 -22.17 -17.78 -17.32
N ASN A 227 -23.36 -17.96 -17.89
CA ASN A 227 -24.43 -18.73 -17.24
C ASN A 227 -24.05 -20.22 -17.08
N VAL A 228 -23.35 -20.80 -18.07
CA VAL A 228 -22.83 -22.18 -17.99
C VAL A 228 -21.77 -22.31 -16.89
N GLU A 229 -20.84 -21.35 -16.81
CA GLU A 229 -19.80 -21.33 -15.77
C GLU A 229 -20.39 -21.22 -14.36
N VAL A 230 -21.36 -20.31 -14.16
CA VAL A 230 -22.06 -20.16 -12.87
C VAL A 230 -22.81 -21.44 -12.51
N ALA A 231 -23.52 -22.06 -13.46
CA ALA A 231 -24.23 -23.31 -13.21
C ALA A 231 -23.28 -24.44 -12.81
N ALA A 232 -22.14 -24.57 -13.49
CA ALA A 232 -21.12 -25.57 -13.17
C ALA A 232 -20.52 -25.36 -11.78
N LEU A 233 -20.22 -24.11 -11.40
CA LEU A 233 -19.73 -23.78 -10.07
C LEU A 233 -20.75 -24.15 -8.98
N VAL A 234 -22.01 -23.72 -9.14
CA VAL A 234 -23.07 -24.00 -8.16
C VAL A 234 -23.30 -25.51 -8.03
N GLN A 235 -23.25 -26.26 -9.13
CA GLN A 235 -23.35 -27.72 -9.11
C GLN A 235 -22.19 -28.37 -8.35
N LYS A 236 -20.95 -27.89 -8.57
CA LYS A 236 -19.77 -28.36 -7.84
C LYS A 236 -19.90 -28.09 -6.33
N ILE A 237 -20.35 -26.89 -5.96
CA ILE A 237 -20.58 -26.51 -4.55
C ILE A 237 -21.68 -27.37 -3.92
N ALA A 238 -22.77 -27.63 -4.65
CA ALA A 238 -23.84 -28.51 -4.16
C ALA A 238 -23.35 -29.95 -3.93
N ALA A 239 -22.49 -30.47 -4.80
CA ALA A 239 -21.88 -31.79 -4.61
C ALA A 239 -20.96 -31.84 -3.38
N LEU A 240 -20.15 -30.80 -3.17
CA LEU A 240 -19.28 -30.68 -1.99
C LEU A 240 -20.09 -30.54 -0.71
N HIS A 241 -21.14 -29.71 -0.70
CA HIS A 241 -22.08 -29.59 0.41
C HIS A 241 -22.68 -30.96 0.78
N ALA A 242 -23.18 -31.71 -0.21
CA ALA A 242 -23.76 -33.03 0.02
C ALA A 242 -22.74 -34.05 0.56
N ALA A 243 -21.46 -33.94 0.19
CA ALA A 243 -20.39 -34.76 0.74
C ALA A 243 -20.03 -34.37 2.17
N ILE A 244 -19.90 -33.07 2.46
CA ILE A 244 -19.58 -32.54 3.79
C ILE A 244 -20.70 -32.87 4.78
N ALA A 245 -21.96 -32.67 4.39
CA ALA A 245 -23.12 -32.93 5.25
C ALA A 245 -23.26 -34.41 5.67
N LYS A 246 -22.62 -35.34 4.95
CA LYS A 246 -22.61 -36.78 5.28
C LYS A 246 -21.47 -37.19 6.22
N LEU A 247 -20.54 -36.28 6.52
CA LEU A 247 -19.42 -36.60 7.40
C LEU A 247 -19.92 -36.87 8.83
N PRO A 248 -19.40 -37.90 9.50
CA PRO A 248 -19.79 -38.21 10.89
C PRO A 248 -19.22 -37.20 11.90
N SER A 249 -18.19 -36.45 11.51
CA SER A 249 -17.53 -35.43 12.33
C SER A 249 -16.86 -34.39 11.44
N LEU A 250 -16.82 -33.14 11.91
CA LEU A 250 -16.12 -32.03 11.27
C LEU A 250 -14.76 -31.72 11.95
N SER A 251 -14.33 -32.56 12.89
CA SER A 251 -12.98 -32.48 13.46
C SER A 251 -11.92 -32.71 12.39
N PRO A 252 -10.75 -32.05 12.46
CA PRO A 252 -9.69 -32.20 11.46
C PRO A 252 -9.33 -33.66 11.20
N SER A 253 -9.44 -34.07 9.95
CA SER A 253 -9.08 -35.39 9.44
C SER A 253 -8.69 -35.27 7.96
N PRO A 254 -8.00 -36.25 7.37
CA PRO A 254 -7.66 -36.20 5.95
C PRO A 254 -8.87 -35.93 5.04
N ASP A 255 -10.00 -36.57 5.32
CA ASP A 255 -11.22 -36.45 4.50
C ASP A 255 -11.90 -35.09 4.68
N VAL A 256 -12.03 -34.64 5.93
CA VAL A 256 -12.58 -33.31 6.26
C VAL A 256 -11.73 -32.23 5.60
N ASN A 257 -10.41 -32.30 5.79
CA ASN A 257 -9.48 -31.32 5.26
C ASN A 257 -9.52 -31.29 3.73
N ALA A 258 -9.62 -32.44 3.05
CA ALA A 258 -9.71 -32.51 1.59
C ALA A 258 -11.01 -31.87 1.06
N LEU A 259 -12.14 -32.13 1.69
CA LEU A 259 -13.44 -31.58 1.26
C LEU A 259 -13.51 -30.07 1.47
N PHE A 260 -13.09 -29.56 2.64
CA PHE A 260 -13.07 -28.12 2.89
C PHE A 260 -12.02 -27.41 2.03
N THR A 261 -10.85 -28.01 1.77
CA THR A 261 -9.86 -27.48 0.83
C THR A 261 -10.48 -27.35 -0.57
N SER A 262 -11.16 -28.38 -1.05
CA SER A 262 -11.82 -28.37 -2.36
C SER A 262 -12.92 -27.30 -2.45
N LEU A 263 -13.64 -27.09 -1.34
CA LEU A 263 -14.66 -26.05 -1.25
C LEU A 263 -14.06 -24.65 -1.30
N VAL A 264 -13.01 -24.38 -0.53
CA VAL A 264 -12.29 -23.09 -0.56
C VAL A 264 -11.71 -22.84 -1.95
N MET A 265 -11.06 -23.83 -2.55
CA MET A 265 -10.49 -23.74 -3.91
C MET A 265 -11.55 -23.50 -4.99
N ALA A 266 -12.81 -23.89 -4.76
CA ALA A 266 -13.92 -23.55 -5.65
C ALA A 266 -14.42 -22.11 -5.45
N CYS A 267 -14.32 -21.56 -4.23
CA CYS A 267 -14.92 -20.27 -3.87
C CYS A 267 -13.96 -19.07 -3.96
N VAL A 268 -12.65 -19.29 -3.92
CA VAL A 268 -11.62 -18.24 -3.94
C VAL A 268 -11.36 -17.65 -5.34
N PRO A 269 -11.33 -18.42 -6.45
CA PRO A 269 -11.16 -17.83 -7.77
C PRO A 269 -12.24 -16.78 -8.10
N PRO A 270 -11.91 -15.74 -8.89
CA PRO A 270 -12.92 -14.79 -9.39
C PRO A 270 -14.04 -15.53 -10.10
N SER A 271 -15.29 -15.21 -9.78
CA SER A 271 -16.46 -15.84 -10.39
C SER A 271 -17.54 -14.80 -10.63
N PRO A 272 -18.27 -14.87 -11.77
CA PRO A 272 -19.41 -14.00 -12.04
C PRO A 272 -20.67 -14.37 -11.23
N VAL A 273 -20.60 -15.38 -10.35
CA VAL A 273 -21.76 -15.82 -9.55
C VAL A 273 -22.30 -14.70 -8.66
N ASP A 274 -23.59 -14.45 -8.79
CA ASP A 274 -24.35 -13.58 -7.89
C ASP A 274 -25.14 -14.47 -6.93
N VAL A 275 -24.62 -14.67 -5.73
CA VAL A 275 -25.24 -15.57 -4.74
C VAL A 275 -26.61 -15.08 -4.29
N THR A 276 -26.97 -13.81 -4.50
CA THR A 276 -28.30 -13.29 -4.15
C THR A 276 -29.39 -13.79 -5.11
N LYS A 277 -28.99 -14.21 -6.31
CA LYS A 277 -29.88 -14.73 -7.36
C LYS A 277 -29.97 -16.26 -7.40
N LEU A 278 -29.41 -16.95 -6.40
CA LEU A 278 -29.57 -18.40 -6.29
C LEU A 278 -31.04 -18.78 -6.12
N SER A 279 -31.39 -19.98 -6.58
CA SER A 279 -32.71 -20.56 -6.31
C SER A 279 -32.96 -20.69 -4.81
N PRO A 280 -34.21 -20.83 -4.35
CA PRO A 280 -34.52 -21.06 -2.93
C PRO A 280 -33.75 -22.25 -2.34
N ASP A 281 -33.54 -23.30 -3.13
CA ASP A 281 -32.76 -24.47 -2.71
C ASP A 281 -31.27 -24.15 -2.59
N GLY A 282 -30.74 -23.34 -3.52
CA GLY A 282 -29.38 -22.83 -3.47
C GLY A 282 -29.13 -21.92 -2.26
N GLN A 283 -30.11 -21.10 -1.86
CA GLN A 283 -30.02 -20.29 -0.63
C GLN A 283 -29.98 -21.16 0.62
N ARG A 284 -30.84 -22.18 0.72
CA ARG A 284 -30.83 -23.11 1.86
C ARG A 284 -29.52 -23.90 1.95
N MET A 285 -29.02 -24.37 0.81
CA MET A 285 -27.70 -25.02 0.74
C MET A 285 -26.59 -24.09 1.22
N ARG A 286 -26.61 -22.83 0.78
CA ARG A 286 -25.64 -21.81 1.20
C ARG A 286 -25.69 -21.55 2.70
N GLU A 287 -26.87 -21.39 3.28
CA GLU A 287 -27.04 -21.17 4.72
C GLU A 287 -26.52 -22.36 5.55
N GLU A 288 -26.81 -23.59 5.11
CA GLU A 288 -26.29 -24.79 5.76
C GLU A 288 -24.78 -24.91 5.62
N LEU A 289 -24.22 -24.58 4.45
CA LEU A 289 -22.80 -24.62 4.19
C LEU A 289 -22.02 -23.63 5.07
N ILE A 290 -22.52 -22.42 5.28
CA ILE A 290 -21.93 -21.44 6.20
C ILE A 290 -21.89 -22.00 7.62
N ARG A 291 -22.95 -22.68 8.07
CA ARG A 291 -22.97 -23.33 9.39
C ARG A 291 -21.93 -24.44 9.49
N LEU A 292 -21.83 -25.29 8.47
CA LEU A 292 -20.82 -26.36 8.41
C LEU A 292 -19.39 -25.80 8.40
N CYS A 293 -19.14 -24.71 7.67
CA CYS A 293 -17.84 -24.02 7.69
C CYS A 293 -17.53 -23.47 9.08
N SER A 294 -18.50 -22.82 9.74
CA SER A 294 -18.35 -22.32 11.10
C SER A 294 -17.98 -23.41 12.10
N ASP A 295 -18.66 -24.55 12.05
CA ASP A 295 -18.41 -25.67 12.95
C ASP A 295 -17.03 -26.30 12.69
N ALA A 296 -16.67 -26.51 11.42
CA ALA A 296 -15.38 -27.07 11.02
C ALA A 296 -14.21 -26.14 11.38
N GLU A 297 -14.34 -24.82 11.16
CA GLU A 297 -13.34 -23.83 11.56
C GLU A 297 -13.14 -23.82 13.08
N GLY A 298 -14.22 -23.86 13.86
CA GLY A 298 -14.14 -23.94 15.32
C GLY A 298 -13.39 -25.20 15.80
N HIS A 299 -13.65 -26.35 15.17
CA HIS A 299 -12.91 -27.58 15.46
C HIS A 299 -11.43 -27.52 15.06
N LEU A 300 -11.14 -26.94 13.89
CA LEU A 300 -9.78 -26.77 13.40
C LEU A 300 -8.97 -25.85 14.31
N GLU A 301 -9.50 -24.68 14.64
CA GLU A 301 -8.83 -23.73 15.53
C GLU A 301 -8.63 -24.32 16.92
N ALA A 302 -9.61 -25.06 17.46
CA ALA A 302 -9.46 -25.74 18.75
C ALA A 302 -8.34 -26.78 18.74
N HIS A 303 -8.29 -27.63 17.70
CA HIS A 303 -7.25 -28.64 17.53
C HIS A 303 -5.85 -28.00 17.50
N TYR A 304 -5.68 -26.96 16.68
CA TYR A 304 -4.39 -26.28 16.58
C TYR A 304 -4.04 -25.48 17.83
N ALA A 305 -5.00 -24.86 18.50
CA ALA A 305 -4.74 -24.18 19.76
C ALA A 305 -4.27 -25.16 20.85
N ASP A 306 -4.88 -26.34 20.96
CA ASP A 306 -4.46 -27.39 21.90
C ASP A 306 -3.05 -27.93 21.55
N MET A 307 -2.77 -28.14 20.26
CA MET A 307 -1.45 -28.57 19.77
C MET A 307 -0.36 -27.52 20.03
N LEU A 308 -0.64 -26.25 19.74
CA LEU A 308 0.30 -25.14 19.93
C LEU A 308 0.57 -24.88 21.42
N ALA A 309 -0.45 -25.00 22.27
CA ALA A 309 -0.31 -24.84 23.71
C ALA A 309 0.58 -25.92 24.38
N ALA A 310 0.92 -26.99 23.66
CA ALA A 310 1.85 -28.02 24.15
C ALA A 310 3.34 -27.62 24.01
N PHE A 311 3.66 -26.56 23.26
CA PHE A 311 5.02 -26.04 23.16
C PHE A 311 5.34 -25.08 24.31
N ASP A 312 6.62 -25.00 24.68
CA ASP A 312 7.10 -24.07 25.71
C ASP A 312 6.78 -22.60 25.35
N ASN A 313 6.95 -22.25 24.07
CA ASN A 313 6.59 -20.95 23.49
C ASN A 313 5.62 -21.15 22.32
N PRO A 314 4.29 -21.19 22.56
CA PRO A 314 3.30 -21.45 21.52
C PRO A 314 3.36 -20.48 20.34
N LEU A 315 3.70 -19.21 20.61
CA LEU A 315 3.70 -18.14 19.62
C LEU A 315 4.77 -18.32 18.53
N ASP A 316 5.90 -18.97 18.85
CA ASP A 316 6.97 -19.27 17.89
C ASP A 316 6.57 -20.34 16.86
N HIS A 317 5.45 -21.03 17.12
CA HIS A 317 4.98 -22.14 16.31
C HIS A 317 3.67 -21.85 15.57
N LEU A 318 3.17 -20.61 15.62
CA LEU A 318 1.93 -20.21 14.94
C LEU A 318 1.93 -20.53 13.44
N GLY A 319 3.10 -20.55 12.79
CA GLY A 319 3.29 -20.93 11.39
C GLY A 319 2.84 -22.35 11.03
N ARG A 320 2.57 -23.22 12.03
CA ARG A 320 2.03 -24.57 11.81
C ARG A 320 0.54 -24.58 11.47
N PHE A 321 -0.18 -23.50 11.74
CA PHE A 321 -1.60 -23.40 11.42
C PHE A 321 -1.80 -23.27 9.90
N PRO A 322 -2.66 -24.07 9.25
CA PRO A 322 -2.77 -24.11 7.77
C PRO A 322 -3.13 -22.77 7.14
N TYR A 323 -3.88 -21.92 7.85
CA TYR A 323 -4.30 -20.60 7.36
C TYR A 323 -3.43 -19.45 7.89
N PHE A 324 -2.23 -19.74 8.41
CA PHE A 324 -1.33 -18.74 8.98
C PHE A 324 -1.11 -17.54 8.07
N SER A 325 -0.70 -17.77 6.81
CA SER A 325 -0.47 -16.72 5.82
C SER A 325 -1.73 -15.88 5.56
N ASN A 326 -2.88 -16.53 5.42
CA ASN A 326 -4.15 -15.87 5.14
C ASN A 326 -4.54 -14.93 6.28
N TYR A 327 -4.30 -15.33 7.54
CA TYR A 327 -4.55 -14.47 8.69
C TYR A 327 -3.53 -13.32 8.82
N ILE A 328 -2.27 -13.51 8.41
CA ILE A 328 -1.30 -12.41 8.32
C ILE A 328 -1.80 -11.36 7.32
N ASP A 329 -2.19 -11.80 6.12
CA ASP A 329 -2.61 -10.90 5.05
C ASP A 329 -3.94 -10.19 5.37
N LEU A 330 -4.90 -10.92 5.93
CA LEU A 330 -6.17 -10.35 6.37
C LEU A 330 -5.97 -9.31 7.47
N SER A 331 -5.20 -9.62 8.51
CA SER A 331 -4.96 -8.69 9.63
C SER A 331 -4.22 -7.43 9.18
N LYS A 332 -3.28 -7.58 8.24
CA LYS A 332 -2.58 -6.45 7.63
C LYS A 332 -3.52 -5.59 6.79
N LEU A 333 -4.39 -6.21 5.98
CA LEU A 333 -5.40 -5.51 5.20
C LEU A 333 -6.34 -4.70 6.12
N GLU A 334 -6.81 -5.31 7.19
CA GLU A 334 -7.69 -4.65 8.17
C GLU A 334 -6.99 -3.45 8.83
N PHE A 335 -5.73 -3.60 9.23
CA PHE A 335 -4.93 -2.51 9.79
C PHE A 335 -4.72 -1.38 8.78
N ASP A 336 -4.33 -1.71 7.54
CA ASP A 336 -4.07 -0.71 6.50
C ASP A 336 -5.35 0.08 6.15
N LEU A 337 -6.51 -0.57 6.13
CA LEU A 337 -7.81 0.08 5.93
C LEU A 337 -8.15 0.99 7.12
N LEU A 338 -7.98 0.52 8.34
CA LEU A 338 -8.20 1.32 9.54
C LEU A 338 -7.34 2.60 9.54
N VAL A 339 -6.02 2.49 9.33
CA VAL A 339 -5.11 3.64 9.29
C VAL A 339 -5.47 4.61 8.17
N ARG A 340 -5.94 4.09 7.04
CA ARG A 340 -6.31 4.90 5.87
C ARG A 340 -7.56 5.75 6.12
N TYR A 341 -8.58 5.18 6.76
CA TYR A 341 -9.89 5.83 6.91
C TYR A 341 -10.06 6.54 8.26
N ILE A 342 -9.24 6.21 9.27
CA ILE A 342 -9.28 6.81 10.60
C ILE A 342 -8.01 7.61 10.83
N LEU A 343 -8.10 8.93 10.65
CA LEU A 343 -6.95 9.83 10.75
C LEU A 343 -6.41 9.89 12.18
N GLY A 344 -5.10 9.70 12.34
CA GLY A 344 -4.44 9.75 13.65
C GLY A 344 -4.69 8.51 14.52
N LEU A 345 -5.11 7.39 13.91
CA LEU A 345 -5.37 6.13 14.59
C LEU A 345 -4.19 5.69 15.47
N ALA A 346 -4.41 5.73 16.78
CA ALA A 346 -3.56 5.16 17.80
C ALA A 346 -4.45 4.59 18.93
N PRO A 347 -5.17 3.48 18.67
CA PRO A 347 -6.15 2.96 19.60
C PRO A 347 -5.44 2.54 20.88
N SER A 348 -5.94 3.05 22.00
CA SER A 348 -5.54 2.61 23.32
C SER A 348 -6.09 1.21 23.62
N ARG A 349 -7.31 0.93 23.14
CA ARG A 349 -8.02 -0.32 23.44
C ARG A 349 -8.87 -0.81 22.27
N VAL A 350 -8.74 -2.10 21.97
CA VAL A 350 -9.44 -2.79 20.87
C VAL A 350 -10.24 -3.97 21.42
N ALA A 351 -11.49 -4.11 21.00
CA ALA A 351 -12.28 -5.32 21.22
C ALA A 351 -12.28 -6.19 19.96
N PHE A 352 -12.14 -7.50 20.12
CA PHE A 352 -12.30 -8.48 19.05
C PHE A 352 -13.43 -9.45 19.40
N VAL A 353 -14.56 -9.34 18.71
CA VAL A 353 -15.77 -10.12 18.95
C VAL A 353 -15.80 -11.36 18.06
N GLY A 354 -15.93 -12.54 18.68
CA GLY A 354 -15.82 -13.83 18.02
C GLY A 354 -14.37 -14.19 17.75
N SER A 355 -13.52 -14.09 18.77
CA SER A 355 -12.07 -14.33 18.63
C SER A 355 -11.71 -15.81 18.44
N GLY A 356 -12.58 -16.74 18.85
CA GLY A 356 -12.33 -18.17 18.71
C GLY A 356 -11.23 -18.72 19.64
N PRO A 357 -10.99 -20.04 19.60
CA PRO A 357 -9.95 -20.70 20.40
C PRO A 357 -8.52 -20.37 19.93
N LEU A 358 -8.37 -19.92 18.68
CA LEU A 358 -7.10 -19.47 18.10
C LEU A 358 -7.26 -18.01 17.65
N PRO A 359 -7.06 -17.01 18.53
CA PRO A 359 -7.37 -15.60 18.29
C PRO A 359 -6.35 -14.92 17.36
N PHE A 360 -6.22 -15.44 16.15
CA PHE A 360 -5.09 -15.18 15.26
C PHE A 360 -4.99 -13.71 14.86
N SER A 361 -6.13 -13.10 14.56
CA SER A 361 -6.18 -11.72 14.07
C SER A 361 -5.72 -10.72 15.13
N SER A 362 -6.21 -10.88 16.37
CA SER A 362 -5.80 -10.03 17.48
C SER A 362 -4.36 -10.30 17.90
N LEU A 363 -3.86 -11.54 17.82
CA LEU A 363 -2.43 -11.85 18.02
C LEU A 363 -1.55 -11.10 17.02
N VAL A 364 -1.89 -11.15 15.73
CA VAL A 364 -1.12 -10.49 14.66
C VAL A 364 -1.15 -8.98 14.82
N LEU A 365 -2.32 -8.40 15.08
CA LEU A 365 -2.46 -6.97 15.32
C LEU A 365 -1.65 -6.54 16.55
N ALA A 366 -1.80 -7.23 17.68
CA ALA A 366 -1.12 -6.91 18.94
C ALA A 366 0.41 -7.04 18.85
N ALA A 367 0.91 -8.04 18.11
CA ALA A 367 2.33 -8.31 17.99
C ALA A 367 3.02 -7.45 16.91
N ARG A 368 2.34 -7.15 15.79
CA ARG A 368 3.00 -6.59 14.59
C ARG A 368 2.58 -5.17 14.23
N HIS A 369 1.37 -4.74 14.62
CA HIS A 369 0.76 -3.51 14.10
C HIS A 369 0.39 -2.51 15.19
N LEU A 370 0.03 -2.99 16.38
CA LEU A 370 -0.49 -2.21 17.51
C LEU A 370 0.20 -2.63 18.82
N PRO A 371 1.53 -2.44 18.95
CA PRO A 371 2.31 -2.94 20.09
C PRO A 371 2.00 -2.23 21.42
N ASN A 372 1.38 -1.05 21.39
CA ASN A 372 1.06 -0.25 22.58
C ASN A 372 -0.45 -0.28 22.93
N THR A 373 -1.21 -1.20 22.33
CA THR A 373 -2.66 -1.28 22.44
C THR A 373 -3.07 -2.46 23.31
N LEU A 374 -4.13 -2.28 24.10
CA LEU A 374 -4.78 -3.34 24.86
C LEU A 374 -5.83 -4.04 24.00
N PHE A 375 -5.89 -5.37 24.07
CA PHE A 375 -6.82 -6.19 23.30
C PHE A 375 -7.73 -6.99 24.23
N ASP A 376 -9.03 -6.78 24.12
CA ASP A 376 -10.05 -7.61 24.76
C ASP A 376 -10.69 -8.52 23.72
N ASN A 377 -10.55 -9.82 23.92
CA ASN A 377 -11.06 -10.85 23.03
C ASN A 377 -12.33 -11.45 23.64
N TYR A 378 -13.40 -11.48 22.86
CA TYR A 378 -14.73 -11.91 23.29
C TYR A 378 -15.16 -13.16 22.54
N ASP A 379 -15.57 -14.17 23.28
CA ASP A 379 -16.21 -15.37 22.73
C ASP A 379 -17.28 -15.90 23.70
N ARG A 380 -18.36 -16.47 23.17
CA ARG A 380 -19.42 -17.11 23.98
C ARG A 380 -18.96 -18.44 24.60
N CYS A 381 -17.94 -19.07 24.02
CA CYS A 381 -17.43 -20.36 24.43
C CYS A 381 -16.27 -20.21 25.42
N GLY A 382 -16.49 -20.58 26.69
CA GLY A 382 -15.45 -20.52 27.72
C GLY A 382 -14.21 -21.35 27.38
N ALA A 383 -14.41 -22.55 26.80
CA ALA A 383 -13.32 -23.41 26.38
C ALA A 383 -12.47 -22.79 25.26
N ALA A 384 -13.05 -21.95 24.40
CA ALA A 384 -12.29 -21.23 23.38
C ALA A 384 -11.36 -20.19 24.03
N ASN A 385 -11.90 -19.36 24.93
CA ASN A 385 -11.11 -18.37 25.66
C ASN A 385 -10.00 -18.99 26.53
N ASP A 386 -10.26 -20.15 27.13
CA ASP A 386 -9.24 -20.86 27.92
C ASP A 386 -8.08 -21.36 27.07
N ARG A 387 -8.35 -21.83 25.85
CA ARG A 387 -7.30 -22.21 24.88
C ARG A 387 -6.50 -20.99 24.44
N ALA A 388 -7.20 -19.93 24.02
CA ALA A 388 -6.61 -18.68 23.59
C ALA A 388 -5.66 -18.09 24.65
N ARG A 389 -6.06 -18.11 25.93
CA ARG A 389 -5.25 -17.64 27.05
C ARG A 389 -3.97 -18.46 27.25
N LYS A 390 -3.99 -19.78 26.99
CA LYS A 390 -2.79 -20.62 27.10
C LYS A 390 -1.72 -20.25 26.07
N LEU A 391 -2.12 -19.82 24.88
CA LEU A 391 -1.19 -19.50 23.79
C LEU A 391 -0.28 -18.32 24.10
N VAL A 392 -0.81 -17.27 24.74
CA VAL A 392 -0.04 -16.06 25.06
C VAL A 392 0.72 -16.17 26.38
N ARG A 393 0.44 -17.18 27.21
CA ARG A 393 0.91 -17.25 28.61
C ARG A 393 2.43 -17.16 28.77
N ALA A 394 3.18 -17.72 27.81
CA ALA A 394 4.65 -17.71 27.83
C ALA A 394 5.24 -16.34 27.47
N ASP A 395 4.51 -15.52 26.70
CA ASP A 395 4.92 -14.18 26.28
C ASP A 395 4.46 -13.14 27.28
N LYS A 396 5.42 -12.49 27.98
CA LYS A 396 5.11 -11.55 29.06
C LYS A 396 4.35 -10.31 28.57
N ASP A 397 4.63 -9.82 27.36
CA ASP A 397 4.03 -8.60 26.84
C ASP A 397 2.60 -8.87 26.36
N LEU A 398 2.42 -9.89 25.52
CA LEU A 398 1.11 -10.24 24.99
C LEU A 398 0.19 -10.77 26.10
N ASN A 399 0.69 -11.54 27.06
CA ASN A 399 -0.09 -11.96 28.22
C ASN A 399 -0.56 -10.78 29.09
N ALA A 400 0.20 -9.66 29.11
CA ALA A 400 -0.20 -8.47 29.86
C ALA A 400 -1.20 -7.59 29.10
N ARG A 401 -1.13 -7.57 27.76
CA ARG A 401 -1.95 -6.69 26.92
C ARG A 401 -3.19 -7.36 26.32
N MET A 402 -3.26 -8.68 26.31
CA MET A 402 -4.40 -9.43 25.74
C MET A 402 -5.22 -10.10 26.83
N SER A 403 -6.52 -9.79 26.87
CA SER A 403 -7.51 -10.38 27.77
C SER A 403 -8.55 -11.20 26.99
N PHE A 404 -9.13 -12.21 27.63
CA PHE A 404 -10.08 -13.15 27.03
C PHE A 404 -11.31 -13.31 27.93
N HIS A 405 -12.47 -12.98 27.38
CA HIS A 405 -13.73 -12.82 28.11
C HIS A 405 -14.83 -13.73 27.57
N THR A 406 -15.42 -14.51 28.46
CA THR A 406 -16.53 -15.42 28.15
C THR A 406 -17.86 -14.71 28.32
N VAL A 407 -18.27 -13.96 27.29
CA VAL A 407 -19.52 -13.19 27.31
C VAL A 407 -20.02 -13.00 25.89
N ASP A 408 -21.34 -12.99 25.73
CA ASP A 408 -21.98 -12.54 24.50
C ASP A 408 -22.02 -11.01 24.48
N VAL A 409 -21.38 -10.40 23.48
CA VAL A 409 -21.30 -8.94 23.35
C VAL A 409 -22.68 -8.29 23.27
N ALA A 410 -23.70 -9.01 22.79
CA ALA A 410 -25.08 -8.53 22.75
C ALA A 410 -25.69 -8.27 24.14
N ASN A 411 -25.06 -8.81 25.20
CA ASN A 411 -25.47 -8.60 26.59
C ASN A 411 -24.64 -7.52 27.31
N MET A 412 -23.63 -6.94 26.67
CA MET A 412 -22.76 -5.93 27.26
C MET A 412 -23.29 -4.52 26.98
N THR A 413 -23.59 -3.74 28.02
CA THR A 413 -24.11 -2.36 27.84
C THR A 413 -23.16 -1.27 28.31
N ASP A 414 -22.42 -1.49 29.39
CA ASP A 414 -21.70 -0.44 30.12
C ASP A 414 -20.17 -0.48 29.92
N GLU A 415 -19.69 -1.30 28.99
CA GLU A 415 -18.25 -1.47 28.74
C GLU A 415 -17.83 -1.21 27.29
N LEU A 416 -18.79 -1.14 26.37
CA LEU A 416 -18.50 -0.98 24.94
C LEU A 416 -18.01 0.43 24.59
N ASP A 417 -18.27 1.40 25.45
CA ASP A 417 -17.82 2.79 25.36
C ASP A 417 -16.30 2.95 25.58
N LYS A 418 -15.63 1.95 26.16
CA LYS A 418 -14.19 1.94 26.44
C LYS A 418 -13.33 1.61 25.20
N TYR A 419 -13.93 1.17 24.10
CA TYR A 419 -13.21 0.69 22.92
C TYR A 419 -13.11 1.75 21.85
N ASP A 420 -11.87 2.01 21.41
CA ASP A 420 -11.61 2.90 20.26
C ASP A 420 -11.96 2.20 18.94
N VAL A 421 -11.76 0.87 18.90
CA VAL A 421 -12.05 0.03 17.73
C VAL A 421 -12.67 -1.29 18.19
N VAL A 422 -13.75 -1.71 17.53
CA VAL A 422 -14.36 -3.03 17.69
C VAL A 422 -14.26 -3.79 16.38
N PHE A 423 -13.68 -4.99 16.43
CA PHE A 423 -13.68 -5.94 15.32
C PHE A 423 -14.81 -6.95 15.50
N LEU A 424 -15.59 -7.15 14.45
CA LEU A 424 -16.68 -8.11 14.39
C LEU A 424 -16.30 -9.22 13.40
N ALA A 425 -16.00 -10.41 13.93
CA ALA A 425 -15.61 -11.56 13.11
C ALA A 425 -16.75 -12.01 12.18
N ALA A 426 -16.37 -12.72 11.11
CA ALA A 426 -17.29 -13.09 10.03
C ALA A 426 -18.47 -13.93 10.51
N LEU A 427 -18.23 -14.83 11.47
CA LEU A 427 -19.20 -15.80 11.97
C LEU A 427 -20.06 -15.29 13.14
N VAL A 428 -19.83 -14.05 13.62
CA VAL A 428 -20.72 -13.43 14.61
C VAL A 428 -22.01 -13.01 13.94
N GLY A 429 -23.13 -13.56 14.40
CA GLY A 429 -24.43 -13.39 13.75
C GLY A 429 -24.44 -14.03 12.36
N MET A 430 -24.45 -15.36 12.29
CA MET A 430 -24.41 -16.07 11.00
C MET A 430 -25.61 -15.73 10.10
N ALA A 431 -26.78 -15.47 10.69
CA ALA A 431 -27.94 -14.93 9.99
C ALA A 431 -27.83 -13.40 9.88
N ALA A 432 -28.28 -12.84 8.74
CA ALA A 432 -28.26 -11.40 8.49
C ALA A 432 -29.00 -10.61 9.59
N GLU A 433 -30.16 -11.11 10.04
CA GLU A 433 -30.93 -10.47 11.11
C GLU A 433 -30.18 -10.44 12.45
N ASP A 434 -29.50 -11.54 12.80
CA ASP A 434 -28.77 -11.62 14.06
C ASP A 434 -27.53 -10.73 14.03
N LYS A 435 -26.83 -10.67 12.88
CA LYS A 435 -25.73 -9.71 12.71
C LYS A 435 -26.21 -8.28 12.80
N ALA A 436 -27.34 -7.94 12.18
CA ALA A 436 -27.93 -6.62 12.26
C ALA A 436 -28.30 -6.25 13.71
N LYS A 437 -28.81 -7.20 14.51
CA LYS A 437 -29.06 -6.99 15.95
C LYS A 437 -27.78 -6.70 16.72
N VAL A 438 -26.70 -7.46 16.46
CA VAL A 438 -25.39 -7.22 17.10
C VAL A 438 -24.84 -5.85 16.71
N VAL A 439 -24.89 -5.48 15.43
CA VAL A 439 -24.42 -4.17 14.98
C VAL A 439 -25.27 -3.04 15.58
N ALA A 440 -26.60 -3.16 15.59
CA ALA A 440 -27.48 -2.18 16.24
C ALA A 440 -27.26 -2.11 17.77
N HIS A 441 -26.80 -3.19 18.39
CA HIS A 441 -26.38 -3.18 19.79
C HIS A 441 -25.06 -2.43 19.98
N LEU A 442 -24.05 -2.70 19.15
CA LEU A 442 -22.77 -1.99 19.19
C LEU A 442 -22.97 -0.48 18.98
N GLY A 443 -23.77 -0.05 18.00
CA GLY A 443 -24.04 1.37 17.78
C GLY A 443 -24.81 2.04 18.92
N ARG A 444 -25.53 1.26 19.74
CA ARG A 444 -26.20 1.79 20.95
C ARG A 444 -25.28 1.91 22.16
N HIS A 445 -24.08 1.32 22.15
CA HIS A 445 -23.26 1.23 23.36
C HIS A 445 -21.78 1.62 23.16
N MET A 446 -21.30 1.76 21.92
CA MET A 446 -19.98 2.31 21.61
C MET A 446 -19.96 3.83 21.76
N THR A 447 -18.77 4.38 22.02
CA THR A 447 -18.55 5.83 22.11
C THR A 447 -18.65 6.49 20.74
N ASP A 448 -19.18 7.71 20.70
CA ASP A 448 -19.20 8.57 19.53
C ASP A 448 -17.83 8.64 18.83
N GLY A 449 -17.79 8.31 17.54
CA GLY A 449 -16.55 8.30 16.77
C GLY A 449 -15.65 7.07 16.97
N ALA A 450 -16.08 6.07 17.73
CA ALA A 450 -15.41 4.76 17.76
C ALA A 450 -15.58 4.02 16.43
N ALA A 451 -14.60 3.20 16.08
CA ALA A 451 -14.57 2.50 14.80
C ALA A 451 -15.09 1.07 14.91
N LEU A 452 -15.80 0.63 13.87
CA LEU A 452 -16.27 -0.73 13.71
C LEU A 452 -15.63 -1.34 12.45
N VAL A 453 -14.96 -2.48 12.62
CA VAL A 453 -14.45 -3.31 11.51
C VAL A 453 -15.31 -4.56 11.43
N VAL A 454 -15.95 -4.79 10.29
CA VAL A 454 -16.81 -5.96 10.08
C VAL A 454 -16.27 -6.83 8.97
N ARG A 455 -16.09 -8.12 9.26
CA ARG A 455 -15.80 -9.12 8.23
C ARG A 455 -17.08 -9.57 7.53
N SER A 456 -17.01 -9.60 6.20
CA SER A 456 -18.07 -9.94 5.25
C SER A 456 -17.52 -10.88 4.17
N ALA A 457 -18.29 -11.11 3.12
CA ALA A 457 -17.91 -11.88 1.94
C ALA A 457 -18.52 -11.30 0.67
N HIS A 458 -17.99 -11.71 -0.49
CA HIS A 458 -18.46 -11.27 -1.80
C HIS A 458 -18.25 -12.35 -2.86
N GLY A 459 -19.13 -12.39 -3.87
CA GLY A 459 -19.09 -13.37 -4.96
C GLY A 459 -19.16 -14.80 -4.44
N ALA A 460 -18.38 -15.71 -5.03
CA ALA A 460 -18.34 -17.11 -4.62
C ALA A 460 -17.85 -17.33 -3.17
N ARG A 461 -17.05 -16.41 -2.60
CA ARG A 461 -16.63 -16.50 -1.18
C ARG A 461 -17.81 -16.42 -0.22
N ALA A 462 -18.96 -15.91 -0.66
CA ALA A 462 -20.18 -15.87 0.14
C ALA A 462 -20.84 -17.24 0.37
N PHE A 463 -20.34 -18.32 -0.23
CA PHE A 463 -20.69 -19.69 0.16
C PHE A 463 -20.00 -20.13 1.46
N LEU A 464 -18.89 -19.48 1.84
CA LEU A 464 -18.11 -19.80 3.04
C LEU A 464 -18.54 -18.94 4.24
N TYR A 465 -18.80 -17.65 4.00
CA TYR A 465 -19.09 -16.67 5.04
C TYR A 465 -20.33 -15.83 4.71
N PRO A 466 -21.01 -15.28 5.73
CA PRO A 466 -22.18 -14.43 5.51
C PRO A 466 -21.80 -13.11 4.84
N ILE A 467 -22.70 -12.63 3.99
CA ILE A 467 -22.63 -11.28 3.40
C ILE A 467 -23.23 -10.32 4.41
N VAL A 468 -22.55 -9.19 4.60
CA VAL A 468 -23.03 -8.06 5.38
C VAL A 468 -23.35 -6.93 4.43
N ASP A 469 -24.60 -6.49 4.42
CA ASP A 469 -25.03 -5.32 3.66
C ASP A 469 -24.55 -4.05 4.39
N PRO A 470 -23.82 -3.14 3.72
CA PRO A 470 -23.48 -1.84 4.28
C PRO A 470 -24.68 -1.04 4.82
N GLU A 471 -25.88 -1.22 4.27
CA GLU A 471 -27.09 -0.59 4.79
C GLU A 471 -27.50 -1.13 6.16
N ASP A 472 -27.24 -2.40 6.47
CA ASP A 472 -27.46 -2.95 7.83
C ASP A 472 -26.56 -2.27 8.84
N ILE A 473 -25.31 -2.00 8.45
CA ILE A 473 -24.36 -1.26 9.28
C ILE A 473 -24.83 0.18 9.49
N ARG A 474 -25.35 0.83 8.45
CA ARG A 474 -25.88 2.20 8.54
C ARG A 474 -27.12 2.31 9.42
N ARG A 475 -28.03 1.33 9.31
CA ARG A 475 -29.21 1.21 10.18
C ARG A 475 -28.84 0.93 11.63
N GLY A 476 -27.75 0.22 11.86
CA GLY A 476 -27.22 -0.08 13.19
C GLY A 476 -26.54 1.09 13.90
N GLY A 477 -26.49 2.29 13.31
CA GLY A 477 -25.96 3.50 13.97
C GLY A 477 -24.54 3.89 13.55
N PHE A 478 -24.02 3.32 12.46
CA PHE A 478 -22.67 3.64 11.97
C PHE A 478 -22.69 4.35 10.61
N ASP A 479 -21.66 5.12 10.32
CA ASP A 479 -21.34 5.64 9.00
C ASP A 479 -20.31 4.73 8.33
N VAL A 480 -20.70 4.04 7.26
CA VAL A 480 -19.79 3.17 6.50
C VAL A 480 -18.81 4.03 5.70
N LEU A 481 -17.53 3.91 6.01
CA LEU A 481 -16.44 4.65 5.37
C LEU A 481 -15.89 3.91 4.15
N ALA A 482 -15.81 2.58 4.23
CA ALA A 482 -15.24 1.75 3.17
C ALA A 482 -15.77 0.32 3.20
N VAL A 483 -15.86 -0.27 2.01
CA VAL A 483 -16.08 -1.71 1.80
C VAL A 483 -14.97 -2.19 0.87
N TYR A 484 -14.26 -3.24 1.27
CA TYR A 484 -13.16 -3.81 0.49
C TYR A 484 -13.39 -5.29 0.24
N HIS A 485 -13.31 -5.68 -1.03
CA HIS A 485 -13.43 -7.07 -1.48
C HIS A 485 -12.06 -7.54 -1.99
N PRO A 486 -11.38 -8.47 -1.31
CA PRO A 486 -10.11 -9.00 -1.80
C PRO A 486 -10.30 -9.84 -3.06
N ASP A 487 -9.33 -9.75 -3.97
CA ASP A 487 -9.21 -10.51 -5.22
C ASP A 487 -8.11 -11.58 -5.16
N ASN A 488 -7.46 -11.74 -4.00
CA ASN A 488 -6.41 -12.71 -3.73
C ASN A 488 -6.90 -13.88 -2.84
N GLU A 489 -5.98 -14.64 -2.26
CA GLU A 489 -6.28 -15.79 -1.38
C GLU A 489 -6.99 -15.39 -0.05
N VAL A 490 -7.12 -14.09 0.25
CA VAL A 490 -7.91 -13.61 1.39
C VAL A 490 -9.41 -13.81 1.09
N VAL A 491 -10.10 -14.47 2.02
CA VAL A 491 -11.52 -14.83 1.85
C VAL A 491 -12.45 -13.72 2.34
N ASN A 492 -12.16 -13.09 3.48
CA ASN A 492 -13.08 -12.12 4.05
C ASN A 492 -12.99 -10.76 3.35
N SER A 493 -14.15 -10.23 2.97
CA SER A 493 -14.30 -8.80 2.71
C SER A 493 -14.27 -8.02 4.02
N VAL A 494 -13.86 -6.77 3.98
CA VAL A 494 -13.71 -5.92 5.17
C VAL A 494 -14.52 -4.64 5.00
N ILE A 495 -15.35 -4.32 5.99
CA ILE A 495 -16.13 -3.07 6.06
C ILE A 495 -15.59 -2.24 7.22
N ILE A 496 -15.25 -0.98 6.96
CA ILE A 496 -14.86 -0.01 7.98
C ILE A 496 -15.99 0.99 8.17
N ALA A 497 -16.44 1.18 9.41
CA ALA A 497 -17.50 2.12 9.76
C ALA A 497 -17.16 2.90 11.04
N LEU A 498 -17.84 4.02 11.26
CA LEU A 498 -17.65 4.93 12.39
C LEU A 498 -18.97 5.16 13.12
N GLU A 499 -19.00 5.19 14.46
CA GLU A 499 -20.23 5.45 15.21
C GLU A 499 -20.76 6.89 14.93
N LYS A 500 -22.08 7.03 14.76
CA LYS A 500 -22.77 8.30 14.50
C LYS A 500 -22.99 9.13 15.77
N SER A 501 -22.40 10.32 15.82
CA SER A 501 -22.56 11.20 16.99
C SER A 501 -24.03 11.54 17.34
N ARG A 502 -24.38 11.37 18.62
CA ARG A 502 -25.77 11.35 19.12
C ARG A 502 -26.47 12.71 19.22
N GLU A 503 -25.79 13.81 18.91
CA GLU A 503 -26.43 15.13 18.86
C GLU A 503 -27.30 15.31 17.62
N LEU A 504 -28.52 14.71 17.62
CA LEU A 504 -29.70 15.18 16.87
C LEU A 504 -31.00 14.38 17.11
N VAL A 505 -30.99 13.24 17.81
CA VAL A 505 -32.18 12.35 17.88
C VAL A 505 -33.27 12.81 18.87
N GLY A 506 -32.97 13.74 19.78
CA GLY A 506 -33.90 14.17 20.84
C GLY A 506 -35.04 15.13 20.47
N LYS A 507 -35.23 15.52 19.20
CA LYS A 507 -36.24 16.54 18.82
C LYS A 507 -37.37 16.07 17.89
N GLU A 508 -37.38 14.82 17.45
CA GLU A 508 -38.42 14.33 16.52
C GLU A 508 -39.69 13.77 17.20
N ALA A 509 -39.71 13.66 18.54
CA ALA A 509 -40.89 13.14 19.25
C ALA A 509 -42.04 14.17 19.44
N ALA A 510 -41.88 15.43 19.00
CA ALA A 510 -42.87 16.49 19.20
C ALA A 510 -43.18 17.26 17.90
N SER A 511 -43.62 16.57 16.85
CA SER A 511 -44.27 17.21 15.70
C SER A 511 -45.03 16.19 14.84
N LYS A 512 -46.16 15.69 15.36
CA LYS A 512 -47.23 15.14 14.51
C LYS A 512 -48.27 16.23 14.29
N SER A 513 -48.13 17.01 13.22
CA SER A 513 -49.26 17.55 12.44
C SER A 513 -48.76 18.36 11.24
N GLY A 514 -49.34 18.09 10.07
CA GLY A 514 -49.32 19.00 8.92
C GLY A 514 -48.27 18.70 7.84
N GLN A 515 -48.66 17.86 6.87
CA GLN A 515 -48.13 17.98 5.51
C GLN A 515 -48.42 19.41 4.99
N SER A 516 -47.38 20.19 4.71
CA SER A 516 -47.22 20.87 3.41
C SER A 516 -45.91 21.66 3.32
N THR A 517 -45.34 21.62 2.11
CA THR A 517 -44.46 22.65 1.51
C THR A 517 -43.01 22.79 2.02
N PHE A 518 -42.16 21.88 1.55
CA PHE A 518 -40.92 22.04 0.76
C PHE A 518 -40.09 23.37 0.73
N MET A 519 -40.31 24.37 1.58
CA MET A 519 -39.63 25.69 1.49
C MET A 519 -38.90 26.15 2.76
N ASN A 520 -38.83 25.35 3.83
CA ASN A 520 -38.21 25.75 5.11
C ASN A 520 -36.86 25.07 5.44
N CYS A 521 -36.23 24.37 4.50
CA CYS A 521 -34.91 23.74 4.73
C CYS A 521 -33.71 24.69 4.61
N PHE A 522 -33.90 26.00 4.40
CA PHE A 522 -32.79 26.93 4.21
C PHE A 522 -32.28 27.65 5.47
N ASP A 523 -33.02 27.66 6.59
CA ASP A 523 -32.65 28.48 7.77
C ASP A 523 -31.89 27.74 8.89
N LYS A 524 -31.92 26.40 8.95
CA LYS A 524 -31.24 25.64 10.02
C LYS A 524 -29.77 25.30 9.73
N GLY A 525 -29.28 25.53 8.50
CA GLY A 525 -27.88 25.31 8.12
C GLY A 525 -26.92 26.42 8.62
N SER A 526 -27.43 27.63 8.86
CA SER A 526 -26.58 28.79 9.18
C SER A 526 -26.07 28.83 10.63
N SER A 527 -26.76 28.22 11.60
CA SER A 527 -26.31 28.20 13.00
C SER A 527 -25.19 27.19 13.27
N ARG A 528 -25.16 26.06 12.55
CA ARG A 528 -24.07 25.07 12.61
C ARG A 528 -22.78 25.55 11.95
N LEU A 529 -22.87 26.36 10.88
CA LEU A 529 -21.71 27.00 10.24
C LEU A 529 -21.08 28.08 11.16
N ALA A 530 -21.89 28.78 11.95
CA ALA A 530 -21.39 29.77 12.90
C ALA A 530 -20.57 29.14 14.04
N SER A 531 -20.99 27.98 14.59
CA SER A 531 -20.25 27.31 15.67
C SER A 531 -18.96 26.62 15.18
N THR A 532 -18.99 25.97 14.02
CA THR A 532 -17.79 25.37 13.39
C THR A 532 -16.78 26.43 12.93
N SER A 533 -17.24 27.61 12.50
CA SER A 533 -16.32 28.73 12.22
C SER A 533 -15.63 29.26 13.49
N LYS A 534 -16.33 29.23 14.64
CA LYS A 534 -15.81 29.69 15.95
C LYS A 534 -14.71 28.77 16.48
N GLU A 535 -14.86 27.46 16.31
CA GLU A 535 -13.82 26.47 16.64
C GLU A 535 -12.68 26.47 15.61
N GLY A 536 -12.99 26.62 14.33
CA GLY A 536 -12.00 26.73 13.26
C GLY A 536 -11.08 27.96 13.42
N VAL A 537 -11.62 29.11 13.81
CA VAL A 537 -10.82 30.33 14.09
C VAL A 537 -10.01 30.19 15.39
N LYS A 538 -10.57 29.56 16.45
CA LYS A 538 -9.81 29.23 17.67
C LYS A 538 -8.64 28.28 17.38
N LEU A 539 -8.89 27.25 16.57
CA LEU A 539 -7.90 26.26 16.14
C LEU A 539 -6.82 26.91 15.26
N TYR A 540 -7.23 27.81 14.35
CA TYR A 540 -6.34 28.57 13.49
C TYR A 540 -5.43 29.53 14.27
N VAL A 541 -5.96 30.26 15.25
CA VAL A 541 -5.19 31.18 16.11
C VAL A 541 -4.26 30.41 17.05
N ASN A 542 -4.69 29.27 17.59
CA ASN A 542 -3.83 28.40 18.39
C ASN A 542 -2.68 27.80 17.57
N ASN A 543 -2.92 27.48 16.30
CA ASN A 543 -1.89 26.98 15.39
C ASN A 543 -0.89 28.06 14.97
N ILE A 544 -1.33 29.30 14.73
CA ILE A 544 -0.43 30.43 14.49
C ILE A 544 0.38 30.77 15.73
N ARG A 545 -0.24 30.71 16.92
CA ARG A 545 0.43 30.89 18.22
C ARG A 545 1.50 29.81 18.44
N SER A 546 1.17 28.55 18.21
CA SER A 546 2.14 27.44 18.32
C SER A 546 3.26 27.57 17.30
N ALA A 547 2.96 27.95 16.06
CA ALA A 547 3.97 28.17 15.02
C ALA A 547 4.89 29.36 15.33
N HIS A 548 4.36 30.47 15.87
CA HIS A 548 5.15 31.64 16.26
C HIS A 548 6.03 31.34 17.48
N LEU A 549 5.51 30.64 18.49
CA LEU A 549 6.27 30.21 19.66
C LEU A 549 7.38 29.23 19.28
N GLU A 550 7.10 28.32 18.35
CA GLU A 550 8.09 27.38 17.82
C GLU A 550 9.16 28.10 16.97
N MET A 551 8.77 29.12 16.19
CA MET A 551 9.72 29.97 15.46
C MET A 551 10.64 30.76 16.40
N VAL A 552 10.09 31.32 17.49
CA VAL A 552 10.88 32.04 18.51
C VAL A 552 11.79 31.04 19.25
N ARG A 553 11.29 29.85 19.58
CA ARG A 553 12.07 28.76 20.18
C ARG A 553 13.25 28.36 19.30
N GLN A 554 13.02 28.13 18.01
CA GLN A 554 14.05 27.71 17.05
C GLN A 554 15.04 28.83 16.70
N ARG A 555 14.62 30.10 16.61
CA ARG A 555 15.55 31.24 16.45
C ARG A 555 16.41 31.47 17.68
N THR A 556 15.83 31.35 18.87
CA THR A 556 16.57 31.54 20.13
C THR A 556 17.52 30.38 20.37
N MET A 557 17.11 29.15 20.04
CA MET A 557 17.93 27.94 20.10
C MET A 557 19.03 27.95 19.03
N GLY A 558 18.75 28.40 17.81
CA GLY A 558 19.76 28.56 16.76
C GLY A 558 20.79 29.66 17.08
N LYS A 559 20.38 30.74 17.75
CA LYS A 559 21.30 31.80 18.20
C LYS A 559 22.10 31.38 19.43
N ALA A 560 21.50 30.66 20.38
CA ALA A 560 22.20 30.07 21.52
C ALA A 560 23.20 29.00 21.08
N LEU A 561 22.84 28.11 20.15
CA LEU A 561 23.78 27.15 19.56
C LEU A 561 24.89 27.84 18.74
N ALA A 562 24.60 28.95 18.06
CA ALA A 562 25.63 29.68 17.32
C ALA A 562 26.62 30.41 18.24
N ASP A 563 26.14 30.96 19.36
CA ASP A 563 26.99 31.55 20.40
C ASP A 563 27.76 30.44 21.18
N ASP A 564 27.17 29.26 21.39
CA ASP A 564 27.81 28.10 22.05
C ASP A 564 28.85 27.39 21.16
N VAL A 565 28.70 27.43 19.83
CA VAL A 565 29.73 26.97 18.87
C VAL A 565 30.95 27.90 18.87
N ALA A 566 30.78 29.17 19.26
CA ALA A 566 31.88 30.13 19.38
C ALA A 566 32.66 30.00 20.70
N GLU A 567 32.07 29.46 21.77
CA GLU A 567 32.72 29.28 23.09
C GLU A 567 33.00 27.80 23.46
N GLY A 568 32.55 26.83 22.65
CA GLY A 568 32.79 25.39 22.84
C GLY A 568 31.66 24.71 23.64
N LEU A 569 30.85 23.91 22.95
CA LEU A 569 29.62 23.30 23.48
C LEU A 569 29.86 22.23 24.57
N THR A 570 29.35 22.45 25.78
CA THR A 570 29.25 21.46 26.88
C THR A 570 27.79 21.17 27.25
N SER A 571 27.50 20.01 27.89
CA SER A 571 26.13 19.60 28.28
C SER A 571 25.41 20.60 29.20
N GLU A 572 26.17 21.33 30.01
CA GLU A 572 25.67 22.41 30.89
C GLU A 572 25.22 23.63 30.06
N ALA A 573 25.90 23.95 28.96
CA ALA A 573 25.51 25.00 28.01
C ALA A 573 24.19 24.65 27.29
N THR A 574 23.99 23.39 26.91
CA THR A 574 22.72 22.91 26.32
C THR A 574 21.55 22.98 27.32
N LYS A 575 21.80 22.74 28.61
CA LYS A 575 20.81 22.94 29.68
C LYS A 575 20.53 24.43 29.95
N GLN A 576 21.57 25.27 29.90
CA GLN A 576 21.44 26.72 30.04
C GLN A 576 20.68 27.34 28.86
N ALA A 577 20.94 26.87 27.63
CA ALA A 577 20.23 27.24 26.41
C ALA A 577 18.75 26.85 26.47
N HIS A 578 18.42 25.65 26.96
CA HIS A 578 17.04 25.25 27.21
C HIS A 578 16.35 26.12 28.28
N LYS A 579 17.04 26.51 29.36
CA LYS A 579 16.52 27.44 30.38
C LYS A 579 16.27 28.85 29.83
N VAL A 580 17.18 29.39 29.03
CA VAL A 580 17.02 30.70 28.36
C VAL A 580 15.88 30.65 27.34
N CYS A 581 15.74 29.55 26.60
CA CYS A 581 14.67 29.33 25.63
C CYS A 581 13.29 29.22 26.30
N ALA A 582 13.19 28.52 27.43
CA ALA A 582 11.98 28.46 28.24
C ALA A 582 11.59 29.84 28.81
N LYS A 583 12.57 30.63 29.27
CA LYS A 583 12.34 31.99 29.80
C LYS A 583 11.89 32.97 28.71
N ALA A 584 12.48 32.92 27.51
CA ALA A 584 12.08 33.74 26.36
C ALA A 584 10.67 33.40 25.87
N THR A 585 10.31 32.11 25.84
CA THR A 585 8.98 31.63 25.44
C THR A 585 7.89 32.11 26.43
N ASN A 586 8.20 32.12 27.73
CA ASN A 586 7.31 32.62 28.78
C ASN A 586 7.12 34.15 28.78
N ILE A 587 8.08 34.91 28.24
CA ILE A 587 7.98 36.39 28.09
C ILE A 587 7.24 36.77 26.80
N ALA A 588 7.39 35.99 25.72
CA ALA A 588 6.78 36.27 24.40
C ALA A 588 5.28 35.93 24.36
N ALA A 589 4.82 34.90 25.08
CA ALA A 589 3.42 34.47 25.06
C ALA A 589 2.42 35.54 25.57
N PRO A 590 2.69 36.31 26.65
CA PRO A 590 1.82 37.41 27.08
C PRO A 590 1.83 38.63 26.14
N GLN A 591 2.96 38.90 25.47
CA GLN A 591 3.09 40.00 24.49
C GLN A 591 2.31 39.72 23.20
N ALA A 592 2.31 38.47 22.73
CA ALA A 592 1.49 38.03 21.59
C ALA A 592 -0.02 38.22 21.88
N ASN A 593 -0.47 37.90 23.10
CA ASN A 593 -1.87 38.10 23.51
C ASN A 593 -2.27 39.58 23.57
N ARG A 594 -1.37 40.50 23.96
CA ARG A 594 -1.64 41.95 24.00
C ARG A 594 -1.78 42.59 22.61
N ILE A 595 -1.20 41.99 21.57
CA ILE A 595 -1.24 42.50 20.18
C ILE A 595 -2.37 41.85 19.37
N LEU A 596 -2.56 40.54 19.51
CA LEU A 596 -3.58 39.79 18.77
C LEU A 596 -5.00 39.95 19.34
N GLY A 597 -5.14 40.14 20.66
CA GLY A 597 -6.45 40.31 21.32
C GLY A 597 -7.30 41.46 20.76
N PRO A 598 -6.76 42.69 20.62
CA PRO A 598 -7.50 43.84 20.07
C PRO A 598 -7.88 43.68 18.58
N ILE A 599 -7.05 43.00 17.79
CA ILE A 599 -7.31 42.72 16.36
C ILE A 599 -8.47 41.72 16.21
N ILE A 600 -8.54 40.74 17.12
CA ILE A 600 -9.61 39.74 17.19
C ILE A 600 -10.93 40.40 17.62
N SER A 601 -10.90 41.30 18.62
CA SER A 601 -12.08 42.07 19.04
C SER A 601 -12.62 42.95 17.92
N CYS A 602 -11.74 43.67 17.21
CA CYS A 602 -12.13 44.56 16.12
C CYS A 602 -12.75 43.80 14.92
N GLY A 603 -12.25 42.60 14.61
CA GLY A 603 -12.83 41.73 13.58
C GLY A 603 -14.18 41.13 14.00
N TRP A 604 -14.39 40.87 15.29
CA TRP A 604 -15.62 40.32 15.83
C TRP A 604 -16.73 41.38 15.94
N ASP A 605 -16.44 42.58 16.45
CA ASP A 605 -17.41 43.69 16.56
C ASP A 605 -17.91 44.14 15.18
N PHE A 606 -17.06 44.01 14.15
CA PHE A 606 -17.41 44.24 12.75
C PHE A 606 -18.33 43.13 12.19
N PHE A 607 -18.11 41.88 12.59
CA PHE A 607 -18.91 40.72 12.20
C PHE A 607 -20.29 40.70 12.90
N GLU A 608 -20.34 41.11 14.18
CA GLU A 608 -21.55 41.19 14.98
C GLU A 608 -22.48 42.31 14.50
N ALA A 609 -21.93 43.49 14.18
CA ALA A 609 -22.69 44.60 13.58
C ALA A 609 -23.33 44.23 12.23
N MET A 610 -22.69 43.34 11.46
CA MET A 610 -23.19 42.84 10.17
C MET A 610 -24.37 41.86 10.33
N TYR A 611 -24.46 41.18 11.47
CA TYR A 611 -25.47 40.15 11.76
C TYR A 611 -26.67 40.68 12.54
N SER A 612 -26.52 41.75 13.34
CA SER A 612 -27.65 42.35 14.10
C SER A 612 -28.45 43.39 13.31
N GLY A 613 -28.10 43.64 12.04
CA GLY A 613 -28.74 44.68 11.20
C GLY A 613 -28.33 46.13 11.53
N GLY A 614 -27.23 46.34 12.25
CA GLY A 614 -26.72 47.67 12.62
C GLY A 614 -25.90 48.36 11.51
N SER A 615 -25.71 49.68 11.59
CA SER A 615 -24.95 50.43 10.57
C SER A 615 -23.45 50.09 10.61
N MET A 616 -22.90 49.77 9.43
CA MET A 616 -21.51 49.33 9.22
C MET A 616 -20.47 50.38 9.67
N MET A 617 -20.82 51.67 9.65
CA MET A 617 -19.98 52.77 10.12
C MET A 617 -19.83 52.79 11.66
N GLY A 618 -20.87 52.35 12.39
CA GLY A 618 -20.85 52.30 13.86
C GLY A 618 -20.02 51.15 14.44
N GLY A 619 -19.91 50.03 13.73
CA GLY A 619 -19.03 48.91 14.08
C GLY A 619 -17.55 49.22 13.78
N PHE A 620 -17.28 49.89 12.65
CA PHE A 620 -15.94 50.33 12.29
C PHE A 620 -15.38 51.37 13.28
N LEU A 621 -16.17 52.39 13.66
CA LEU A 621 -15.73 53.44 14.60
C LEU A 621 -15.48 52.91 16.03
N ARG A 622 -16.29 51.96 16.51
CA ARG A 622 -16.07 51.30 17.82
C ARG A 622 -14.80 50.44 17.83
N GLY A 623 -14.56 49.67 16.77
CA GLY A 623 -13.36 48.83 16.63
C GLY A 623 -12.07 49.64 16.51
N THR A 624 -12.09 50.77 15.79
CA THR A 624 -10.92 51.65 15.67
C THR A 624 -10.57 52.40 16.96
N GLY A 625 -11.56 52.74 17.81
CA GLY A 625 -11.32 53.40 19.11
C GLY A 625 -10.58 52.53 20.12
N ALA A 626 -10.88 51.22 20.17
CA ALA A 626 -10.23 50.24 21.06
C ALA A 626 -8.77 49.95 20.65
N LEU A 627 -8.49 49.96 19.35
CA LEU A 627 -7.14 49.82 18.79
C LEU A 627 -6.25 51.05 19.11
N PHE A 628 -6.83 52.26 19.07
CA PHE A 628 -6.10 53.50 19.35
C PHE A 628 -5.76 53.68 20.85
N GLY A 629 -6.66 53.29 21.77
CA GLY A 629 -6.41 53.36 23.22
C GLY A 629 -5.30 52.43 23.71
N THR A 630 -5.13 51.28 23.05
CA THR A 630 -4.11 50.27 23.40
C THR A 630 -2.72 50.63 22.86
N TYR A 631 -2.66 51.32 21.72
CA TYR A 631 -1.41 51.80 21.11
C TYR A 631 -0.76 52.95 21.90
N VAL A 632 -1.58 53.81 22.53
CA VAL A 632 -1.10 54.91 23.38
C VAL A 632 -0.64 54.40 24.75
N GLY A 633 -1.30 53.39 25.33
CA GLY A 633 -0.88 52.77 26.60
C GLY A 633 0.39 51.92 26.51
N GLY A 634 0.67 51.31 25.36
CA GLY A 634 1.87 50.50 25.12
C GLY A 634 3.16 51.29 24.94
N PHE A 635 3.07 52.58 24.58
CA PHE A 635 4.25 53.44 24.38
C PHE A 635 4.91 53.86 25.70
N LEU A 636 4.20 53.81 26.83
CA LEU A 636 4.70 54.19 28.15
C LEU A 636 5.42 53.07 28.93
N ALA A 637 5.36 51.82 28.45
CA ALA A 637 5.93 50.65 29.15
C ALA A 637 7.28 50.17 28.58
N ARG A 638 7.98 51.01 27.80
CA ARG A 638 9.21 50.65 27.05
C ARG A 638 10.52 51.11 27.69
N SER A 639 10.56 51.24 29.02
CA SER A 639 11.76 51.68 29.75
C SER A 639 12.05 50.79 30.96
N SER A 640 12.50 49.53 30.77
CA SER A 640 13.12 48.70 31.84
C SER A 640 13.64 47.32 31.34
N TYR A 641 14.50 47.25 30.31
CA TYR A 641 15.22 46.00 29.98
C TYR A 641 16.68 46.28 29.61
N HIS A 642 17.48 46.58 30.63
CA HIS A 642 18.94 46.55 30.59
C HIS A 642 19.40 45.96 31.92
N GLN A 643 19.98 44.74 31.89
CA GLN A 643 20.79 44.05 32.92
C GLN A 643 20.36 42.58 33.09
N LEU A 644 21.23 41.66 32.64
CA LEU A 644 21.69 40.48 33.39
C LEU A 644 22.39 39.50 32.43
N ARG A 645 23.72 39.63 32.38
CA ARG A 645 24.70 38.65 31.88
C ARG A 645 25.75 38.55 33.00
N LEU A 646 26.12 37.34 33.44
CA LEU A 646 27.46 36.90 33.93
C LEU A 646 27.44 35.60 34.77
N ALA A 647 28.55 34.84 34.65
CA ALA A 647 29.08 33.74 35.50
C ALA A 647 28.52 32.30 35.26
N HIS A 648 29.28 31.19 35.22
CA HIS A 648 30.62 30.83 35.71
C HIS A 648 31.19 29.58 34.97
N SER A 649 32.51 29.34 35.14
CA SER A 649 33.41 28.34 34.52
C SER A 649 33.77 27.12 35.42
N ASN A 650 34.23 25.99 34.82
CA ASN A 650 35.43 25.16 35.18
C ASN A 650 35.35 23.60 34.96
N SER A 651 36.25 23.09 34.09
CA SER A 651 37.18 21.91 34.13
C SER A 651 36.81 20.39 34.33
N PHE A 652 37.45 19.53 33.47
CA PHE A 652 37.82 18.07 33.49
C PHE A 652 36.85 16.98 32.92
N PRO A 653 37.28 15.73 32.54
CA PRO A 653 38.18 15.29 31.45
C PRO A 653 37.57 14.22 30.45
N THR A 654 38.22 14.09 29.27
CA THR A 654 38.25 13.06 28.18
C THR A 654 37.18 11.96 27.97
N ALA A 655 36.63 11.93 26.74
CA ALA A 655 35.75 10.90 26.17
C ALA A 655 36.45 10.06 25.08
N THR A 656 36.64 8.76 25.35
CA THR A 656 37.09 7.75 24.36
C THR A 656 36.17 6.52 24.34
N VAL A 657 35.07 6.51 25.11
CA VAL A 657 34.33 5.28 25.48
C VAL A 657 33.00 5.10 24.73
N ALA A 658 32.43 6.14 24.10
CA ALA A 658 31.03 6.10 23.63
C ALA A 658 30.82 5.68 22.15
N THR A 659 31.85 5.72 21.29
CA THR A 659 31.77 5.21 19.90
C THR A 659 32.01 3.70 19.80
N THR A 660 32.73 3.15 20.77
CA THR A 660 32.99 1.71 20.88
C THR A 660 31.72 0.93 21.20
N THR A 661 30.84 1.46 22.05
CA THR A 661 29.68 0.72 22.58
C THR A 661 28.58 0.40 21.55
N SER A 662 28.35 1.22 20.52
CA SER A 662 27.34 0.90 19.48
C SER A 662 27.88 -0.06 18.40
N MET A 663 29.18 0.01 18.10
CA MET A 663 29.85 -0.96 17.22
C MET A 663 30.04 -2.31 17.93
N GLU A 664 30.35 -2.31 19.23
CA GLU A 664 30.44 -3.51 20.06
C GLU A 664 29.09 -4.23 20.16
N ALA A 665 27.98 -3.50 20.30
CA ALA A 665 26.65 -4.10 20.34
C ALA A 665 26.26 -4.79 19.01
N GLN A 666 26.52 -4.15 17.87
CA GLN A 666 26.28 -4.75 16.54
C GLN A 666 27.20 -5.94 16.27
N ASN A 667 28.48 -5.84 16.64
CA ASN A 667 29.42 -6.95 16.53
C ASN A 667 29.03 -8.13 17.43
N GLY A 668 28.46 -7.87 18.61
CA GLY A 668 27.94 -8.89 19.51
C GLY A 668 26.75 -9.67 18.93
N GLU A 669 25.81 -8.98 18.27
CA GLU A 669 24.67 -9.60 17.59
C GLU A 669 25.12 -10.49 16.43
N VAL A 670 26.03 -9.99 15.58
CA VAL A 670 26.59 -10.78 14.45
C VAL A 670 27.33 -12.01 14.97
N ALA A 671 28.15 -11.85 16.01
CA ALA A 671 28.88 -12.97 16.60
C ALA A 671 27.93 -14.04 17.17
N ALA A 672 26.87 -13.64 17.87
CA ALA A 672 25.87 -14.56 18.41
C ALA A 672 25.12 -15.33 17.29
N LEU A 673 24.76 -14.66 16.20
CA LEU A 673 24.13 -15.31 15.05
C LEU A 673 25.08 -16.33 14.41
N VAL A 674 26.32 -15.94 14.11
CA VAL A 674 27.31 -16.84 13.48
C VAL A 674 27.60 -18.04 14.38
N GLN A 675 27.68 -17.84 15.71
CA GLN A 675 27.84 -18.93 16.67
C GLN A 675 26.63 -19.89 16.65
N LYS A 676 25.41 -19.36 16.60
CA LYS A 676 24.20 -20.19 16.48
C LYS A 676 24.19 -21.00 15.18
N ILE A 677 24.54 -20.38 14.05
CA ILE A 677 24.64 -21.05 12.75
C ILE A 677 25.71 -22.15 12.77
N ALA A 678 26.88 -21.88 13.37
CA ALA A 678 27.92 -22.88 13.53
C ALA A 678 27.47 -24.08 14.38
N GLY A 679 26.71 -23.83 15.46
CA GLY A 679 26.12 -24.89 16.27
C GLY A 679 25.12 -25.75 15.48
N LEU A 680 24.27 -25.12 14.67
CA LEU A 680 23.31 -25.82 13.80
C LEU A 680 24.01 -26.61 12.69
N HIS A 681 25.02 -26.03 12.03
CA HIS A 681 25.85 -26.72 11.05
C HIS A 681 26.49 -27.98 11.65
N ALA A 682 27.11 -27.87 12.83
CA ALA A 682 27.73 -29.01 13.50
C ALA A 682 26.72 -30.10 13.91
N ALA A 683 25.48 -29.72 14.24
CA ALA A 683 24.41 -30.68 14.53
C ALA A 683 23.90 -31.37 13.26
N ILE A 684 23.66 -30.62 12.18
CA ILE A 684 23.19 -31.15 10.89
C ILE A 684 24.23 -32.08 10.28
N ALA A 685 25.51 -31.70 10.30
CA ALA A 685 26.60 -32.49 9.74
C ALA A 685 26.81 -33.85 10.44
N LYS A 686 26.28 -34.03 11.67
CA LYS A 686 26.33 -35.29 12.42
C LYS A 686 25.13 -36.20 12.15
N LEU A 687 24.12 -35.74 11.43
CA LEU A 687 22.94 -36.56 11.14
C LEU A 687 23.33 -37.75 10.26
N PRO A 688 22.81 -38.96 10.53
CA PRO A 688 23.09 -40.13 9.72
C PRO A 688 22.41 -40.09 8.34
N SER A 689 21.38 -39.25 8.20
CA SER A 689 20.61 -39.05 6.97
C SER A 689 19.97 -37.67 6.97
N LEU A 690 19.82 -37.09 5.77
CA LEU A 690 19.10 -35.83 5.54
C LEU A 690 17.68 -36.05 5.01
N SER A 691 17.21 -37.30 4.94
CA SER A 691 15.82 -37.62 4.61
C SER A 691 14.86 -37.01 5.65
N PRO A 692 13.65 -36.58 5.24
CA PRO A 692 12.68 -36.00 6.16
C PRO A 692 12.43 -36.88 7.39
N SER A 693 12.64 -36.29 8.57
CA SER A 693 12.41 -36.90 9.87
C SER A 693 12.19 -35.79 10.91
N PRO A 694 11.60 -36.07 12.08
CA PRO A 694 11.38 -35.05 13.10
C PRO A 694 12.66 -34.25 13.45
N ASP A 695 13.80 -34.93 13.61
CA ASP A 695 15.07 -34.31 13.98
C ASP A 695 15.65 -33.46 12.86
N VAL A 696 15.67 -33.99 11.63
CA VAL A 696 16.09 -33.24 10.42
C VAL A 696 15.23 -31.99 10.26
N ASN A 697 13.91 -32.15 10.32
CA ASN A 697 12.96 -31.06 10.14
C ASN A 697 13.14 -29.98 11.22
N ALA A 698 13.36 -30.36 12.48
CA ALA A 698 13.59 -29.41 13.58
C ALA A 698 14.88 -28.60 13.40
N LEU A 699 15.97 -29.24 12.99
CA LEU A 699 17.25 -28.58 12.77
C LEU A 699 17.21 -27.61 11.58
N PHE A 700 16.66 -28.04 10.44
CA PHE A 700 16.52 -27.15 9.29
C PHE A 700 15.50 -26.03 9.53
N THR A 701 14.40 -26.30 10.26
CA THR A 701 13.47 -25.23 10.69
C THR A 701 14.21 -24.20 11.55
N SER A 702 15.00 -24.65 12.52
CA SER A 702 15.77 -23.76 13.39
C SER A 702 16.80 -22.94 12.62
N LEU A 703 17.39 -23.53 11.58
CA LEU A 703 18.33 -22.85 10.69
C LEU A 703 17.63 -21.78 9.85
N VAL A 704 16.51 -22.11 9.21
CA VAL A 704 15.72 -21.15 8.43
C VAL A 704 15.25 -20.00 9.32
N MET A 705 14.70 -20.29 10.50
CA MET A 705 14.24 -19.28 11.47
C MET A 705 15.37 -18.38 11.98
N ALA A 706 16.62 -18.84 11.97
CA ALA A 706 17.78 -18.00 12.29
C ALA A 706 18.18 -17.07 11.12
N CYS A 707 17.90 -17.47 9.88
CA CYS A 707 18.34 -16.77 8.67
C CYS A 707 17.29 -15.81 8.07
N VAL A 708 16.01 -15.99 8.38
CA VAL A 708 14.90 -15.18 7.84
C VAL A 708 14.82 -13.76 8.46
N PRO A 709 15.01 -13.55 9.77
CA PRO A 709 14.96 -12.21 10.35
C PRO A 709 16.02 -11.27 9.73
N PRO A 710 15.73 -9.95 9.61
CA PRO A 710 16.74 -8.97 9.21
C PRO A 710 17.95 -9.03 10.15
N SER A 711 19.15 -9.06 9.57
CA SER A 711 20.39 -9.14 10.33
C SER A 711 21.45 -8.23 9.71
N PRO A 712 22.28 -7.55 10.52
CA PRO A 712 23.42 -6.77 10.02
C PRO A 712 24.59 -7.64 9.53
N VAL A 713 24.49 -8.97 9.57
CA VAL A 713 25.57 -9.87 9.14
C VAL A 713 25.91 -9.66 7.66
N ASP A 714 27.19 -9.44 7.41
CA ASP A 714 27.77 -9.48 6.07
C ASP A 714 28.52 -10.81 5.92
N VAL A 715 27.86 -11.78 5.29
CA VAL A 715 28.43 -13.13 5.14
C VAL A 715 29.70 -13.14 4.29
N THR A 716 29.97 -12.09 3.50
CA THR A 716 31.20 -11.98 2.69
C THR A 716 32.42 -11.69 3.55
N LYS A 717 32.22 -11.17 4.77
CA LYS A 717 33.26 -10.82 5.73
C LYS A 717 33.49 -11.90 6.80
N LEU A 718 32.89 -13.07 6.66
CA LEU A 718 33.16 -14.20 7.55
C LEU A 718 34.63 -14.61 7.46
N SER A 719 35.15 -15.18 8.56
CA SER A 719 36.48 -15.79 8.57
C SER A 719 36.56 -16.93 7.53
N PRO A 720 37.77 -17.37 7.13
CA PRO A 720 37.93 -18.51 6.23
C PRO A 720 37.19 -19.77 6.70
N ASP A 721 37.15 -20.00 8.01
CA ASP A 721 36.42 -21.12 8.62
C ASP A 721 34.90 -20.92 8.49
N GLY A 722 34.42 -19.70 8.69
CA GLY A 722 33.02 -19.33 8.47
C GLY A 722 32.59 -19.45 7.00
N GLN A 723 33.47 -19.14 6.04
CA GLN A 723 33.19 -19.38 4.62
C GLN A 723 33.09 -20.87 4.30
N ARG A 724 34.02 -21.69 4.80
CA ARG A 724 33.95 -23.16 4.61
C ARG A 724 32.70 -23.77 5.24
N MET A 725 32.35 -23.34 6.45
CA MET A 725 31.09 -23.73 7.11
C MET A 725 29.89 -23.35 6.25
N ARG A 726 29.86 -22.12 5.72
CA ARG A 726 28.78 -21.65 4.86
C ARG A 726 28.66 -22.47 3.57
N GLU A 727 29.76 -22.76 2.89
CA GLU A 727 29.77 -23.58 1.68
C GLU A 727 29.26 -25.00 1.95
N GLU A 728 29.70 -25.62 3.05
CA GLU A 728 29.22 -26.94 3.45
C GLU A 728 27.73 -26.91 3.82
N LEU A 729 27.26 -25.86 4.51
CA LEU A 729 25.87 -25.70 4.88
C LEU A 729 24.95 -25.56 3.66
N ILE A 730 25.36 -24.81 2.64
CA ILE A 730 24.63 -24.70 1.37
C ILE A 730 24.49 -26.07 0.70
N ARG A 731 25.54 -26.90 0.72
CA ARG A 731 25.48 -28.27 0.19
C ARG A 731 24.50 -29.14 1.00
N LEU A 732 24.57 -29.08 2.33
CA LEU A 732 23.64 -29.81 3.21
C LEU A 732 22.18 -29.38 3.00
N CYS A 733 21.93 -28.07 2.84
CA CYS A 733 20.62 -27.53 2.46
C CYS A 733 20.16 -28.09 1.11
N SER A 734 21.04 -28.10 0.10
CA SER A 734 20.71 -28.65 -1.22
C SER A 734 20.31 -30.12 -1.16
N ASP A 735 21.07 -30.95 -0.44
CA ASP A 735 20.80 -32.38 -0.31
C ASP A 735 19.49 -32.63 0.46
N ALA A 736 19.29 -31.91 1.57
CA ALA A 736 18.06 -32.01 2.37
C ALA A 736 16.82 -31.56 1.60
N GLU A 737 16.90 -30.45 0.84
CA GLU A 737 15.82 -29.99 -0.03
C GLU A 737 15.49 -31.02 -1.11
N GLY A 738 16.51 -31.58 -1.77
CA GLY A 738 16.30 -32.65 -2.75
C GLY A 738 15.61 -33.89 -2.16
N HIS A 739 15.99 -34.29 -0.95
CA HIS A 739 15.31 -35.40 -0.24
C HIS A 739 13.87 -35.05 0.15
N LEU A 740 13.63 -33.84 0.62
CA LEU A 740 12.31 -33.35 0.99
C LEU A 740 11.38 -33.31 -0.22
N GLU A 741 11.82 -32.69 -1.31
CA GLU A 741 11.06 -32.62 -2.56
C GLU A 741 10.80 -34.01 -3.13
N ALA A 742 11.77 -34.92 -3.10
CA ALA A 742 11.58 -36.30 -3.55
C ALA A 742 10.53 -37.04 -2.71
N HIS A 743 10.61 -36.94 -1.39
CA HIS A 743 9.64 -37.55 -0.48
C HIS A 743 8.21 -37.07 -0.76
N TYR A 744 8.03 -35.76 -0.90
CA TYR A 744 6.71 -35.19 -1.18
C TYR A 744 6.24 -35.47 -2.60
N ALA A 745 7.13 -35.48 -3.61
CA ALA A 745 6.75 -35.86 -4.96
C ALA A 745 6.27 -37.32 -5.03
N ASP A 746 6.95 -38.26 -4.35
CA ASP A 746 6.53 -39.65 -4.28
C ASP A 746 5.18 -39.80 -3.54
N MET A 747 4.99 -39.05 -2.44
CA MET A 747 3.70 -39.01 -1.72
C MET A 747 2.57 -38.45 -2.58
N LEU A 748 2.80 -37.34 -3.29
CA LEU A 748 1.81 -36.66 -4.10
C LEU A 748 1.42 -37.49 -5.33
N ALA A 749 2.40 -38.17 -5.94
CA ALA A 749 2.16 -39.06 -7.07
C ALA A 749 1.31 -40.30 -6.72
N ALA A 750 1.07 -40.57 -5.43
CA ALA A 750 0.19 -41.66 -5.00
C ALA A 750 -1.31 -41.29 -5.05
N PHE A 751 -1.66 -40.01 -5.25
CA PHE A 751 -3.05 -39.57 -5.42
C PHE A 751 -3.48 -39.67 -6.88
N ASP A 752 -4.79 -39.87 -7.11
CA ASP A 752 -5.37 -39.92 -8.46
C ASP A 752 -5.12 -38.63 -9.24
N ASN A 753 -5.20 -37.47 -8.57
CA ASN A 753 -4.81 -36.18 -9.12
C ASN A 753 -3.78 -35.50 -8.19
N PRO A 754 -2.46 -35.66 -8.43
CA PRO A 754 -1.42 -35.12 -7.56
C PRO A 754 -1.50 -33.60 -7.35
N LEU A 755 -1.96 -32.86 -8.37
CA LEU A 755 -1.97 -31.39 -8.35
C LEU A 755 -2.99 -30.81 -7.36
N ASP A 756 -4.07 -31.53 -7.06
CA ASP A 756 -5.07 -31.10 -6.06
C ASP A 756 -4.54 -31.17 -4.62
N HIS A 757 -3.38 -31.81 -4.42
CA HIS A 757 -2.80 -32.07 -3.11
C HIS A 757 -1.49 -31.33 -2.84
N LEU A 758 -1.05 -30.44 -3.75
CA LEU A 758 0.19 -29.68 -3.61
C LEU A 758 0.29 -28.90 -2.29
N GLY A 759 -0.84 -28.49 -1.71
CA GLY A 759 -0.90 -27.81 -0.40
C GLY A 759 -0.39 -28.64 0.79
N ARG A 760 -0.12 -29.94 0.62
CA ARG A 760 0.49 -30.79 1.65
C ARG A 760 1.99 -30.54 1.82
N PHE A 761 2.64 -29.91 0.86
CA PHE A 761 4.06 -29.58 0.94
C PHE A 761 4.30 -28.44 1.95
N PRO A 762 5.25 -28.56 2.90
CA PRO A 762 5.41 -27.60 3.99
C PRO A 762 5.68 -26.16 3.55
N TYR A 763 6.34 -25.98 2.40
CA TYR A 763 6.68 -24.67 1.85
C TYR A 763 5.79 -24.24 0.68
N PHE A 764 4.60 -24.85 0.55
CA PHE A 764 3.68 -24.57 -0.56
C PHE A 764 3.41 -23.06 -0.74
N SER A 765 3.00 -22.37 0.33
CA SER A 765 2.72 -20.93 0.28
C SER A 765 3.96 -20.10 -0.11
N ASN A 766 5.15 -20.48 0.38
CA ASN A 766 6.40 -19.79 0.03
C ASN A 766 6.69 -19.90 -1.48
N TYR A 767 6.39 -21.05 -2.09
CA TYR A 767 6.54 -21.24 -3.53
C TYR A 767 5.49 -20.49 -4.36
N ILE A 768 4.25 -20.35 -3.86
CA ILE A 768 3.24 -19.48 -4.47
C ILE A 768 3.73 -18.03 -4.48
N ASP A 769 4.17 -17.52 -3.33
CA ASP A 769 4.63 -16.13 -3.18
C ASP A 769 5.88 -15.85 -4.02
N LEU A 770 6.85 -16.78 -4.01
CA LEU A 770 8.07 -16.66 -4.81
C LEU A 770 7.77 -16.66 -6.30
N SER A 771 6.95 -17.60 -6.79
CA SER A 771 6.63 -17.70 -8.22
C SER A 771 5.86 -16.47 -8.71
N LYS A 772 4.93 -15.97 -7.89
CA LYS A 772 4.22 -14.72 -8.18
C LYS A 772 5.17 -13.52 -8.20
N LEU A 773 6.07 -13.41 -7.23
CA LEU A 773 7.08 -12.35 -7.19
C LEU A 773 7.96 -12.38 -8.45
N GLU A 774 8.42 -13.57 -8.85
CA GLU A 774 9.25 -13.74 -10.04
C GLU A 774 8.51 -13.32 -11.31
N PHE A 775 7.24 -13.72 -11.45
CA PHE A 775 6.39 -13.30 -12.56
C PHE A 775 6.16 -11.79 -12.57
N ASP A 776 5.81 -11.18 -11.44
CA ASP A 776 5.55 -9.75 -11.33
C ASP A 776 6.80 -8.93 -11.68
N LEU A 777 7.98 -9.36 -11.22
CA LEU A 777 9.26 -8.73 -11.55
C LEU A 777 9.58 -8.89 -13.05
N LEU A 778 9.36 -10.08 -13.60
CA LEU A 778 9.60 -10.35 -15.02
C LEU A 778 8.73 -9.45 -15.91
N VAL A 779 7.42 -9.40 -15.67
CA VAL A 779 6.47 -8.56 -16.43
C VAL A 779 6.79 -7.07 -16.28
N ARG A 780 7.21 -6.65 -15.08
CA ARG A 780 7.55 -5.25 -14.80
C ARG A 780 8.79 -4.77 -15.55
N TYR A 781 9.85 -5.57 -15.55
CA TYR A 781 11.15 -5.16 -16.11
C TYR A 781 11.31 -5.57 -17.58
N ILE A 782 10.42 -6.41 -18.10
CA ILE A 782 10.38 -6.82 -19.51
C ILE A 782 8.95 -6.58 -20.05
N PRO A 783 8.56 -5.32 -20.28
CA PRO A 783 7.19 -4.97 -20.66
C PRO A 783 6.84 -5.55 -22.04
N GLY A 784 5.63 -6.10 -22.15
CA GLY A 784 5.14 -6.73 -23.37
C GLY A 784 5.57 -8.20 -23.55
N LEU A 785 6.25 -8.77 -22.57
CA LEU A 785 6.63 -10.19 -22.59
C LEU A 785 5.39 -11.09 -22.53
N ALA A 786 5.18 -11.84 -23.61
CA ALA A 786 4.24 -12.96 -23.69
C ALA A 786 5.06 -14.19 -24.13
N PRO A 787 5.73 -14.87 -23.19
CA PRO A 787 6.70 -15.89 -23.56
C PRO A 787 5.97 -17.11 -24.13
N SER A 788 6.37 -17.53 -25.32
CA SER A 788 5.89 -18.76 -25.94
C SER A 788 6.54 -19.99 -25.30
N ARG A 789 7.80 -19.85 -24.87
CA ARG A 789 8.59 -20.96 -24.33
C ARG A 789 9.51 -20.54 -23.20
N VAL A 790 9.47 -21.28 -22.09
CA VAL A 790 10.24 -21.04 -20.87
C VAL A 790 11.07 -22.28 -20.54
N ALA A 791 12.35 -22.09 -20.21
CA ALA A 791 13.17 -23.13 -19.61
C ALA A 791 13.31 -22.91 -18.10
N PHE A 792 13.17 -23.96 -17.31
CA PHE A 792 13.43 -23.94 -15.86
C PHE A 792 14.60 -24.87 -15.53
N VAL A 793 15.74 -24.29 -15.17
CA VAL A 793 16.99 -25.02 -14.92
C VAL A 793 17.15 -25.31 -13.43
N GLY A 794 17.28 -26.61 -13.10
CA GLY A 794 17.28 -27.10 -11.73
C GLY A 794 15.88 -27.16 -11.16
N SER A 795 14.95 -27.77 -11.88
CA SER A 795 13.54 -27.85 -11.49
C SER A 795 13.29 -28.80 -10.31
N GLY A 796 14.17 -29.76 -10.06
CA GLY A 796 14.05 -30.72 -8.97
C GLY A 796 12.93 -31.76 -9.17
N PRO A 797 12.78 -32.71 -8.21
CA PRO A 797 11.74 -33.73 -8.24
C PRO A 797 10.33 -33.17 -8.01
N LEU A 798 10.22 -31.99 -7.41
CA LEU A 798 8.96 -31.29 -7.15
C LEU A 798 9.01 -29.89 -7.77
N PRO A 799 8.72 -29.75 -9.08
CA PRO A 799 8.98 -28.55 -9.88
C PRO A 799 7.95 -27.44 -9.63
N PHE A 800 7.83 -27.01 -8.37
CA PHE A 800 6.76 -26.12 -7.88
C PHE A 800 6.68 -24.81 -8.65
N SER A 801 7.82 -24.20 -8.91
CA SER A 801 7.86 -22.85 -9.50
C SER A 801 7.33 -22.86 -10.93
N SER A 802 7.79 -23.81 -11.74
CA SER A 802 7.26 -24.04 -13.08
C SER A 802 5.81 -24.49 -13.09
N LEU A 803 5.36 -25.31 -12.11
CA LEU A 803 3.94 -25.68 -11.99
C LEU A 803 3.05 -24.47 -11.73
N VAL A 804 3.43 -23.63 -10.77
CA VAL A 804 2.67 -22.43 -10.39
C VAL A 804 2.63 -21.42 -11.54
N LEU A 805 3.78 -21.18 -12.18
CA LEU A 805 3.87 -20.32 -13.35
C LEU A 805 2.98 -20.85 -14.49
N ALA A 806 3.10 -22.13 -14.85
CA ALA A 806 2.35 -22.74 -15.94
C ALA A 806 0.84 -22.82 -15.69
N ALA A 807 0.42 -22.99 -14.43
CA ALA A 807 -0.99 -23.12 -14.07
C ALA A 807 -1.69 -21.76 -13.84
N ARG A 808 -0.98 -20.76 -13.29
CA ARG A 808 -1.61 -19.51 -12.81
C ARG A 808 -1.21 -18.25 -13.55
N HIS A 809 0.01 -18.18 -14.08
CA HIS A 809 0.58 -16.92 -14.56
C HIS A 809 0.90 -16.92 -16.07
N LEU A 810 1.20 -18.09 -16.63
CA LEU A 810 1.61 -18.31 -18.02
C LEU A 810 0.86 -19.52 -18.63
N PRO A 811 -0.49 -19.46 -18.72
CA PRO A 811 -1.30 -20.61 -19.14
C PRO A 811 -1.11 -21.00 -20.62
N ASN A 812 -0.61 -20.09 -21.45
CA ASN A 812 -0.41 -20.32 -22.89
C ASN A 812 1.05 -20.62 -23.27
N THR A 813 1.89 -20.90 -22.28
CA THR A 813 3.34 -21.05 -22.45
C THR A 813 3.77 -22.51 -22.33
N LEU A 814 4.75 -22.91 -23.14
CA LEU A 814 5.42 -24.21 -23.03
C LEU A 814 6.56 -24.13 -22.01
N PHE A 815 6.67 -25.15 -21.15
CA PHE A 815 7.67 -25.22 -20.10
C PHE A 815 8.58 -26.43 -20.31
N ASP A 816 9.87 -26.19 -20.46
CA ASP A 816 10.90 -27.22 -20.49
C ASP A 816 11.70 -27.18 -19.17
N ASN A 817 11.55 -28.23 -18.37
CA ASN A 817 12.15 -28.35 -17.05
C ASN A 817 13.40 -29.24 -17.13
N TYR A 818 14.51 -28.76 -16.59
CA TYR A 818 15.81 -29.41 -16.68
C TYR A 818 16.33 -29.79 -15.30
N ASP A 819 16.77 -31.04 -15.19
CA ASP A 819 17.51 -31.54 -14.03
C ASP A 819 18.55 -32.57 -14.48
N ARG A 820 19.67 -32.67 -13.75
CA ARG A 820 20.71 -33.69 -14.00
C ARG A 820 20.30 -35.07 -13.48
N CYS A 821 19.38 -35.13 -12.52
CA CYS A 821 18.92 -36.36 -11.91
C CYS A 821 17.71 -36.92 -12.66
N GLY A 822 17.88 -38.05 -13.35
CA GLY A 822 16.78 -38.71 -14.05
C GLY A 822 15.60 -39.06 -13.15
N ALA A 823 15.89 -39.55 -11.93
CA ALA A 823 14.86 -39.87 -10.95
C ALA A 823 14.08 -38.63 -10.47
N ALA A 824 14.67 -37.43 -10.52
CA ALA A 824 13.93 -36.20 -10.23
C ALA A 824 12.92 -35.88 -11.34
N ASN A 825 13.36 -35.93 -12.60
CA ASN A 825 12.48 -35.71 -13.75
C ASN A 825 11.37 -36.76 -13.86
N ASP A 826 11.64 -38.02 -13.52
CA ASP A 826 10.64 -39.09 -13.51
C ASP A 826 9.55 -38.83 -12.47
N ARG A 827 9.91 -38.33 -11.29
CA ARG A 827 8.95 -37.93 -10.25
C ARG A 827 8.12 -36.73 -10.70
N ALA A 828 8.79 -35.70 -11.20
CA ALA A 828 8.15 -34.48 -11.69
C ALA A 828 7.11 -34.78 -12.78
N ARG A 829 7.42 -35.69 -13.73
CA ARG A 829 6.51 -36.14 -14.79
C ARG A 829 5.26 -36.82 -14.24
N LYS A 830 5.37 -37.62 -13.18
CA LYS A 830 4.21 -38.30 -12.56
C LYS A 830 3.22 -37.31 -11.96
N LEU A 831 3.69 -36.16 -11.46
CA LEU A 831 2.82 -35.17 -10.82
C LEU A 831 1.83 -34.53 -11.78
N VAL A 832 2.23 -34.29 -13.02
CA VAL A 832 1.37 -33.65 -14.02
C VAL A 832 0.53 -34.64 -14.83
N HIS A 833 0.78 -35.95 -14.72
CA HIS A 833 0.23 -36.96 -15.63
C HIS A 833 -1.31 -36.95 -15.71
N ALA A 834 -2.00 -36.68 -14.59
CA ALA A 834 -3.45 -36.63 -14.53
C ALA A 834 -4.06 -35.37 -15.15
N ASP A 835 -3.29 -34.28 -15.24
CA ASP A 835 -3.74 -33.01 -15.81
C ASP A 835 -3.38 -32.94 -17.30
N LYS A 836 -4.41 -33.01 -18.16
CA LYS A 836 -4.20 -33.08 -19.61
C LYS A 836 -3.51 -31.85 -20.20
N ASP A 837 -3.76 -30.66 -19.65
CA ASP A 837 -3.21 -29.42 -20.17
C ASP A 837 -1.74 -29.26 -19.75
N LEU A 838 -1.46 -29.40 -18.45
CA LEU A 838 -0.10 -29.29 -17.93
C LEU A 838 0.79 -30.42 -18.44
N ASN A 839 0.28 -31.66 -18.54
CA ASN A 839 1.02 -32.76 -19.14
C ASN A 839 1.37 -32.52 -20.62
N ALA A 840 0.55 -31.76 -21.36
CA ALA A 840 0.83 -31.42 -22.76
C ALA A 840 1.83 -30.26 -22.91
N ARG A 841 1.85 -29.32 -21.96
CA ARG A 841 2.67 -28.09 -22.03
C ARG A 841 3.98 -28.18 -21.26
N MET A 842 4.11 -29.10 -20.30
CA MET A 842 5.31 -29.25 -19.47
C MET A 842 6.12 -30.49 -19.88
N SER A 843 7.38 -30.28 -20.22
CA SER A 843 8.36 -31.33 -20.51
C SER A 843 9.46 -31.38 -19.45
N PHE A 844 10.02 -32.58 -19.22
CA PHE A 844 11.07 -32.83 -18.23
C PHE A 844 12.26 -33.53 -18.88
N HIS A 845 13.45 -32.95 -18.76
CA HIS A 845 14.64 -33.32 -19.50
C HIS A 845 15.81 -33.62 -18.57
N THR A 846 16.36 -34.84 -18.70
CA THR A 846 17.54 -35.28 -17.95
C THR A 846 18.81 -34.87 -18.68
N VAL A 847 19.20 -33.60 -18.53
CA VAL A 847 20.33 -33.00 -19.23
C VAL A 847 21.02 -31.99 -18.31
N ASP A 848 22.34 -31.98 -18.31
CA ASP A 848 23.10 -30.88 -17.74
C ASP A 848 23.06 -29.70 -18.71
N VAL A 849 22.50 -28.58 -18.27
CA VAL A 849 22.36 -27.36 -19.08
C VAL A 849 23.70 -26.88 -19.63
N ALA A 850 24.83 -27.15 -18.95
CA ALA A 850 26.16 -26.78 -19.41
C ALA A 850 26.58 -27.46 -20.72
N ASN A 851 25.88 -28.52 -21.13
CA ASN A 851 26.09 -29.26 -22.37
C ASN A 851 25.12 -28.85 -23.49
N MET A 852 24.15 -27.99 -23.21
CA MET A 852 23.18 -27.54 -24.22
C MET A 852 23.73 -26.37 -25.01
N THR A 853 23.38 -26.24 -26.28
CA THR A 853 23.89 -25.13 -27.10
C THR A 853 22.74 -24.50 -27.88
N ASP A 854 22.55 -24.87 -29.14
CA ASP A 854 21.55 -24.28 -30.04
C ASP A 854 20.11 -24.38 -29.50
N GLU A 855 19.83 -25.33 -28.61
CA GLU A 855 18.53 -25.45 -27.95
C GLU A 855 18.21 -24.28 -27.04
N LEU A 856 19.21 -23.68 -26.39
CA LEU A 856 19.01 -22.55 -25.47
C LEU A 856 18.53 -21.30 -26.21
N GLY A 857 18.81 -21.20 -27.51
CA GLY A 857 18.34 -20.12 -28.37
C GLY A 857 16.83 -20.14 -28.67
N LYS A 858 16.11 -21.19 -28.23
CA LYS A 858 14.66 -21.34 -28.46
C LYS A 858 13.79 -20.78 -27.34
N TYR A 859 14.39 -20.34 -26.24
CA TYR A 859 13.67 -19.90 -25.04
C TYR A 859 13.57 -18.39 -24.96
N ASP A 860 12.35 -17.91 -24.71
CA ASP A 860 12.09 -16.48 -24.46
C ASP A 860 12.55 -16.09 -23.05
N VAL A 861 12.44 -17.04 -22.11
CA VAL A 861 12.84 -16.87 -20.70
C VAL A 861 13.53 -18.13 -20.20
N VAL A 862 14.64 -17.94 -19.48
CA VAL A 862 15.31 -19.01 -18.73
C VAL A 862 15.28 -18.66 -17.24
N PHE A 863 14.76 -19.55 -16.42
CA PHE A 863 14.84 -19.49 -14.96
C PHE A 863 16.02 -20.33 -14.48
N LEU A 864 16.88 -19.75 -13.66
CA LEU A 864 18.02 -20.41 -13.03
C LEU A 864 17.77 -20.54 -11.53
N ALA A 865 17.50 -21.77 -11.07
CA ALA A 865 17.17 -22.05 -9.68
C ALA A 865 18.31 -21.71 -8.71
N ALA A 866 17.99 -21.66 -7.42
CA ALA A 866 18.92 -21.22 -6.38
C ALA A 866 20.15 -22.14 -6.28
N LEU A 867 19.93 -23.45 -6.37
CA LEU A 867 20.92 -24.51 -6.12
C LEU A 867 21.66 -25.00 -7.38
N VAL A 868 21.45 -24.35 -8.53
CA VAL A 868 22.27 -24.60 -9.72
C VAL A 868 23.58 -23.84 -9.58
N GLY A 869 24.71 -24.56 -9.63
CA GLY A 869 26.03 -23.99 -9.33
C GLY A 869 26.13 -23.58 -7.86
N MET A 870 26.28 -24.57 -6.96
CA MET A 870 26.28 -24.32 -5.51
C MET A 870 27.46 -23.46 -5.05
N ALA A 871 28.56 -23.46 -5.79
CA ALA A 871 29.65 -22.51 -5.64
C ALA A 871 29.43 -21.29 -6.54
N ALA A 872 29.80 -20.10 -6.06
CA ALA A 872 29.66 -18.84 -6.81
C ALA A 872 30.32 -18.93 -8.20
N GLU A 873 31.52 -19.52 -8.28
CA GLU A 873 32.25 -19.72 -9.54
C GLU A 873 31.50 -20.64 -10.52
N ASP A 874 30.89 -21.71 -10.01
CA ASP A 874 30.15 -22.65 -10.87
C ASP A 874 28.86 -22.02 -11.38
N LYS A 875 28.17 -21.25 -10.55
CA LYS A 875 27.00 -20.49 -10.99
C LYS A 875 27.37 -19.45 -12.05
N ALA A 876 28.50 -18.75 -11.87
CA ALA A 876 29.02 -17.82 -12.86
C ALA A 876 29.37 -18.52 -14.19
N LYS A 877 29.92 -19.75 -14.16
CA LYS A 877 30.17 -20.54 -15.39
C LYS A 877 28.87 -20.90 -16.11
N VAL A 878 27.83 -21.31 -15.36
CA VAL A 878 26.50 -21.61 -15.94
C VAL A 878 25.89 -20.35 -16.57
N VAL A 879 25.95 -19.21 -15.87
CA VAL A 879 25.48 -17.93 -16.41
C VAL A 879 26.25 -17.54 -17.67
N ALA A 880 27.59 -17.64 -17.68
CA ALA A 880 28.38 -17.35 -18.87
C ALA A 880 28.10 -18.32 -20.04
N HIS A 881 27.70 -19.56 -19.74
CA HIS A 881 27.25 -20.51 -20.75
C HIS A 881 25.88 -20.12 -21.32
N LEU A 882 24.89 -19.80 -20.48
CA LEU A 882 23.58 -19.31 -20.92
C LEU A 882 23.71 -18.06 -21.80
N GLY A 883 24.57 -17.12 -21.41
CA GLY A 883 24.79 -15.90 -22.18
C GLY A 883 25.48 -16.11 -23.53
N ARG A 884 26.17 -17.24 -23.73
CA ARG A 884 26.68 -17.63 -25.07
C ARG A 884 25.59 -18.17 -25.98
N HIS A 885 24.58 -18.87 -25.45
CA HIS A 885 23.70 -19.71 -26.24
C HIS A 885 22.22 -19.31 -26.28
N MET A 886 21.73 -18.47 -25.34
CA MET A 886 20.36 -17.93 -25.38
C MET A 886 20.14 -17.00 -26.59
N ALA A 887 18.89 -16.71 -26.95
CA ALA A 887 18.61 -15.71 -27.99
C ALA A 887 18.89 -14.29 -27.49
N ASP A 888 19.30 -13.41 -28.41
CA ASP A 888 19.43 -11.98 -28.14
C ASP A 888 18.08 -11.40 -27.68
N GLY A 889 18.09 -10.56 -26.66
CA GLY A 889 16.87 -10.03 -26.04
C GLY A 889 16.11 -10.99 -25.11
N ALA A 890 16.47 -12.27 -25.03
CA ALA A 890 15.82 -13.22 -24.13
C ALA A 890 16.06 -12.90 -22.65
N ALA A 891 15.11 -13.27 -21.80
CA ALA A 891 15.13 -12.97 -20.37
C ALA A 891 15.82 -14.08 -19.55
N LEU A 892 16.58 -13.67 -18.54
CA LEU A 892 17.15 -14.56 -17.53
C LEU A 892 16.65 -14.15 -16.14
N VAL A 893 16.04 -15.10 -15.42
CA VAL A 893 15.62 -14.94 -14.03
C VAL A 893 16.51 -15.80 -13.14
N VAL A 894 17.25 -15.19 -12.22
CA VAL A 894 18.22 -15.91 -11.36
C VAL A 894 17.83 -15.80 -9.90
N ARG A 895 17.72 -16.95 -9.22
CA ARG A 895 17.59 -16.98 -7.76
C ARG A 895 18.95 -16.82 -7.08
N SER A 896 18.99 -15.93 -6.10
CA SER A 896 20.15 -15.53 -5.28
C SER A 896 19.74 -15.47 -3.80
N ALA A 897 20.61 -14.92 -2.95
CA ALA A 897 20.35 -14.68 -1.53
C ALA A 897 21.01 -13.37 -1.04
N HIS A 898 20.58 -12.89 0.12
CA HIS A 898 21.09 -11.66 0.74
C HIS A 898 21.05 -11.73 2.27
N GLY A 899 22.01 -11.10 2.95
CA GLY A 899 22.13 -11.08 4.40
C GLY A 899 22.28 -12.50 4.99
N ALA A 900 21.64 -12.77 6.12
CA ALA A 900 21.69 -14.08 6.77
C ALA A 900 21.10 -15.23 5.91
N ARG A 901 20.19 -14.94 4.97
CA ARG A 901 19.65 -15.95 4.03
C ARG A 901 20.73 -16.57 3.15
N ALA A 902 21.88 -15.91 3.01
CA ALA A 902 23.02 -16.44 2.27
C ALA A 902 23.76 -17.60 2.97
N PHE A 903 23.38 -17.98 4.19
CA PHE A 903 23.77 -19.27 4.78
C PHE A 903 23.01 -20.46 4.17
N LEU A 904 21.86 -20.21 3.54
CA LEU A 904 21.00 -21.24 2.96
C LEU A 904 21.26 -21.44 1.46
N TYR A 905 21.49 -20.34 0.73
CA TYR A 905 21.64 -20.35 -0.73
C TYR A 905 22.85 -19.52 -1.18
N PRO A 906 23.41 -19.81 -2.37
CA PRO A 906 24.51 -19.04 -2.93
C PRO A 906 24.08 -17.61 -3.27
N ILE A 907 25.00 -16.67 -3.04
CA ILE A 907 24.87 -15.29 -3.51
C ILE A 907 25.36 -15.25 -4.95
N VAL A 908 24.60 -14.60 -5.81
CA VAL A 908 25.00 -14.26 -7.17
C VAL A 908 25.33 -12.78 -7.23
N ASP A 909 26.57 -12.46 -7.59
CA ASP A 909 26.99 -11.08 -7.84
C ASP A 909 26.41 -10.61 -9.19
N PRO A 910 25.70 -9.47 -9.24
CA PRO A 910 25.25 -8.87 -10.49
C PRO A 910 26.37 -8.67 -11.53
N GLU A 911 27.62 -8.45 -11.12
CA GLU A 911 28.76 -8.34 -12.05
C GLU A 911 29.07 -9.66 -12.76
N ASP A 912 28.83 -10.81 -12.12
CA ASP A 912 28.96 -12.13 -12.76
C ASP A 912 27.92 -12.32 -13.86
N ILE A 913 26.70 -11.83 -13.62
CA ILE A 913 25.62 -11.81 -14.63
C ILE A 913 26.02 -10.95 -15.82
N ARG A 914 26.57 -9.75 -15.57
CA ARG A 914 27.02 -8.86 -16.65
C ARG A 914 28.18 -9.43 -17.45
N ARG A 915 29.18 -9.99 -16.77
CA ARG A 915 30.31 -10.68 -17.42
C ARG A 915 29.84 -11.89 -18.24
N GLY A 916 28.74 -12.51 -17.84
CA GLY A 916 28.08 -13.57 -18.59
C GLY A 916 27.42 -13.13 -19.90
N GLY A 917 27.30 -11.83 -20.17
CA GLY A 917 26.69 -11.29 -21.40
C GLY A 917 25.24 -10.84 -21.25
N PHE A 918 24.81 -10.55 -20.03
CA PHE A 918 23.46 -10.06 -19.74
C PHE A 918 23.47 -8.63 -19.21
N ASP A 919 22.43 -7.88 -19.54
CA ASP A 919 22.08 -6.61 -18.94
C ASP A 919 21.23 -6.88 -17.68
N VAL A 920 21.69 -6.48 -16.49
CA VAL A 920 20.97 -6.70 -15.23
C VAL A 920 19.96 -5.59 -15.03
N LEU A 921 18.68 -5.93 -15.11
CA LEU A 921 17.56 -4.99 -15.05
C LEU A 921 17.09 -4.71 -13.63
N ALA A 922 17.11 -5.72 -12.74
CA ALA A 922 16.69 -5.57 -11.36
C ALA A 922 17.30 -6.63 -10.44
N VAL A 923 17.52 -6.26 -9.18
CA VAL A 923 17.86 -7.19 -8.08
C VAL A 923 16.87 -6.95 -6.95
N TYR A 924 16.14 -7.99 -6.54
CA TYR A 924 15.13 -7.91 -5.48
C TYR A 924 15.50 -8.78 -4.27
N HIS A 925 15.46 -8.20 -3.08
CA HIS A 925 15.77 -8.89 -1.81
C HIS A 925 14.52 -8.91 -0.91
N PRO A 926 13.81 -10.04 -0.78
CA PRO A 926 12.61 -10.10 0.06
C PRO A 926 12.91 -9.84 1.53
N ASP A 927 11.95 -9.21 2.23
CA ASP A 927 11.97 -8.93 3.68
C ASP A 927 10.91 -9.74 4.45
N ASN A 928 10.25 -10.68 3.79
CA ASN A 928 9.24 -11.59 4.33
C ASN A 928 9.79 -13.03 4.41
N GLU A 929 8.90 -14.01 4.54
CA GLU A 929 9.24 -15.44 4.60
C GLU A 929 9.83 -16.01 3.29
N VAL A 930 9.81 -15.24 2.19
CA VAL A 930 10.49 -15.62 0.95
C VAL A 930 12.01 -15.52 1.15
N VAL A 931 12.70 -16.62 0.92
CA VAL A 931 14.15 -16.72 1.17
C VAL A 931 14.98 -16.27 -0.04
N ASN A 932 14.57 -16.61 -1.25
CA ASN A 932 15.37 -16.31 -2.44
C ASN A 932 15.27 -14.83 -2.83
N SER A 933 16.43 -14.20 -3.02
CA SER A 933 16.52 -12.98 -3.81
C SER A 933 16.34 -13.31 -5.29
N VAL A 934 15.84 -12.37 -6.09
CA VAL A 934 15.57 -12.57 -7.51
C VAL A 934 16.30 -11.51 -8.33
N ILE A 935 17.05 -11.95 -9.35
CA ILE A 935 17.72 -11.07 -10.31
C ILE A 935 17.00 -11.23 -11.66
N ILE A 936 16.58 -10.13 -12.27
CA ILE A 936 16.05 -10.09 -13.64
C ILE A 936 17.13 -9.53 -14.55
N ALA A 937 17.47 -10.25 -15.60
CA ALA A 937 18.45 -9.84 -16.59
C ALA A 937 17.96 -10.14 -18.01
N ARG A 938 18.56 -9.48 -19.01
CA ARG A 938 18.24 -9.65 -20.43
C ARG A 938 19.51 -9.90 -21.23
N LYS A 939 19.51 -10.85 -22.16
CA LYS A 939 20.67 -11.12 -23.00
C LYS A 939 20.96 -9.93 -23.94
N MET A 940 22.22 -9.53 -24.03
CA MET A 940 22.67 -8.42 -24.88
C MET A 940 22.81 -8.84 -26.34
N ASP A 941 22.40 -7.95 -27.26
CA ASP A 941 22.50 -8.17 -28.70
C ASP A 941 23.95 -8.28 -29.18
N ALA A 942 24.27 -9.32 -29.95
CA ALA A 942 25.62 -9.54 -30.48
C ALA A 942 26.07 -8.43 -31.46
N HIS A 943 25.13 -7.78 -32.16
CA HIS A 943 25.42 -6.67 -33.09
C HIS A 943 25.87 -5.38 -32.40
N ALA A 944 25.56 -5.17 -31.12
CA ALA A 944 26.04 -4.02 -30.36
C ALA A 944 27.56 -4.10 -30.05
N LYS A 945 28.17 -5.30 -30.12
CA LYS A 945 29.61 -5.49 -29.88
C LYS A 945 30.50 -4.97 -31.02
N GLY A 946 29.96 -4.78 -32.23
CA GLY A 946 30.74 -4.38 -33.41
C GLY A 946 31.08 -2.88 -33.49
N LEU A 947 30.35 -2.01 -32.79
CA LEU A 947 30.56 -0.56 -32.83
C LEU A 947 31.35 0.01 -31.64
N GLN A 948 31.68 -0.78 -30.63
CA GLN A 948 32.29 -0.30 -29.37
C GLN A 948 33.78 -0.62 -29.20
N ASN A 949 34.60 -0.34 -30.22
CA ASN A 949 36.06 -0.28 -30.04
C ASN A 949 36.59 1.15 -29.77
N GLY A 950 35.71 2.08 -29.39
CA GLY A 950 36.08 3.40 -28.90
C GLY A 950 34.92 4.02 -28.15
N HIS A 951 35.14 4.40 -26.89
CA HIS A 951 34.20 4.99 -25.93
C HIS A 951 33.42 3.99 -25.06
N ALA A 952 33.96 3.78 -23.86
CA ALA A 952 33.28 3.13 -22.74
C ALA A 952 32.03 3.92 -22.34
N HIS A 953 30.84 3.38 -22.62
CA HIS A 953 29.60 3.91 -22.06
C HIS A 953 29.61 3.75 -20.53
N ALA A 954 29.33 4.84 -19.84
CA ALA A 954 29.27 4.92 -18.39
C ALA A 954 28.18 3.98 -17.85
N ARG A 955 28.62 2.95 -17.12
CA ARG A 955 27.79 1.97 -16.41
C ARG A 955 26.91 2.67 -15.38
N GLY A 956 25.59 2.75 -15.63
CA GLY A 956 24.61 3.21 -14.64
C GLY A 956 24.47 2.22 -13.47
N THR A 957 24.10 2.74 -12.29
CA THR A 957 23.85 1.94 -11.07
C THR A 957 22.62 1.06 -11.24
N VAL A 958 22.77 -0.26 -11.11
CA VAL A 958 21.65 -1.23 -11.13
C VAL A 958 20.64 -0.92 -10.02
N PRO A 959 19.32 -0.88 -10.30
CA PRO A 959 18.33 -0.69 -9.26
C PRO A 959 18.28 -1.92 -8.36
N ILE A 960 18.81 -1.80 -7.14
CA ILE A 960 18.50 -2.71 -6.04
C ILE A 960 17.10 -2.34 -5.56
N VAL A 961 16.16 -3.24 -5.81
CA VAL A 961 14.75 -3.08 -5.49
C VAL A 961 14.53 -3.74 -4.13
N SER A 962 14.58 -2.95 -3.07
CA SER A 962 14.10 -3.42 -1.78
C SER A 962 12.56 -3.53 -1.80
N PRO A 963 11.95 -4.45 -1.05
CA PRO A 963 10.54 -4.33 -0.66
C PRO A 963 10.33 -2.92 -0.11
N PRO A 964 9.14 -2.32 -0.30
CA PRO A 964 8.88 -0.99 0.22
C PRO A 964 9.09 -1.02 1.74
N CYS A 965 10.23 -0.50 2.17
CA CYS A 965 10.50 -0.24 3.58
C CYS A 965 9.28 0.50 4.12
N LYS A 966 8.79 0.09 5.31
CA LYS A 966 7.65 0.73 5.99
C LYS A 966 7.82 2.25 6.17
N CYS A 967 8.99 2.83 5.88
CA CYS A 967 9.26 4.28 5.87
C CYS A 967 9.43 4.95 4.48
N CYS A 968 9.45 4.23 3.34
CA CYS A 968 9.87 4.80 2.04
C CYS A 968 8.90 4.58 0.87
N LYS A 969 7.58 4.52 1.10
CA LYS A 969 6.56 4.44 0.02
C LYS A 969 6.48 5.69 -0.90
N MET A 970 7.33 6.70 -0.71
CA MET A 970 7.28 7.96 -1.46
C MET A 970 8.36 8.14 -2.55
N GLU A 971 9.44 7.33 -2.57
CA GLU A 971 10.58 7.58 -3.47
C GLU A 971 10.61 6.70 -4.74
N ALA A 972 9.91 5.55 -4.74
CA ALA A 972 9.88 4.63 -5.89
C ALA A 972 9.17 5.20 -7.13
N ASN A 973 8.19 6.10 -6.95
CA ASN A 973 7.48 6.76 -8.06
C ASN A 973 8.33 7.84 -8.77
N THR A 974 9.49 8.20 -8.22
CA THR A 974 10.39 9.25 -8.78
C THR A 974 11.57 8.70 -9.57
N LEU A 975 11.98 7.42 -9.36
CA LEU A 975 13.05 6.80 -10.16
C LEU A 975 12.55 6.28 -11.51
N GLN A 976 11.33 5.73 -11.56
CA GLN A 976 10.72 5.20 -12.79
C GLN A 976 10.50 6.30 -13.86
N LYS A 977 10.31 7.56 -13.44
CA LYS A 977 10.23 8.73 -14.34
C LYS A 977 11.58 9.33 -14.76
N ARG A 978 12.70 8.88 -14.18
CA ARG A 978 14.05 9.37 -14.53
C ARG A 978 14.74 8.48 -15.55
N GLU A 979 14.46 7.17 -15.56
CA GLU A 979 14.99 6.24 -16.58
C GLU A 979 14.28 6.42 -17.95
N GLU A 980 12.98 6.74 -17.96
CA GLU A 980 12.25 7.14 -19.19
C GLU A 980 12.74 8.46 -19.80
N MET A 981 13.45 9.30 -19.02
CA MET A 981 13.96 10.59 -19.50
C MET A 981 15.44 10.52 -19.94
N ALA A 982 16.18 9.47 -19.58
CA ALA A 982 17.56 9.27 -20.01
C ALA A 982 17.65 8.69 -21.44
N THR A 983 16.70 7.83 -21.83
CA THR A 983 16.59 7.29 -23.20
C THR A 983 16.20 8.33 -24.26
N MET A 984 15.76 9.53 -23.87
CA MET A 984 15.51 10.64 -24.80
C MET A 984 16.72 11.56 -25.05
N THR A 985 17.86 11.34 -24.37
CA THR A 985 19.03 12.25 -24.49
C THR A 985 20.23 11.67 -25.27
N GLU A 986 20.25 10.37 -25.64
CA GLU A 986 21.31 9.79 -26.50
C GLU A 986 20.92 9.67 -28.00
N LEU A 987 19.85 10.33 -28.44
CA LEU A 987 19.55 10.53 -29.88
C LEU A 987 19.69 11.99 -30.34
N SER A 988 20.46 12.78 -29.60
CA SER A 988 21.08 14.00 -30.14
C SER A 988 22.38 14.33 -29.40
N ILE A 989 23.43 13.56 -29.66
CA ILE A 989 24.71 13.98 -30.25
C ILE A 989 25.32 12.75 -30.93
#